data_AF-A0A179F925-F1
#
_entry.id   AF-A0A179F925-F1
#
_cell.length_a   1.000
_cell.length_b   1.000
_cell.length_c   1.000
_cell.angle_alpha   90.00
_cell.angle_beta   90.00
_cell.angle_gamma   90.00
#
_symmetry.space_group_name_H-M   'P 1'
#
loop_
_entity.id
_entity.type
_entity.pdbx_description
1 polymer ?
#
loop_
_entity_poly.entity_id
_entity_poly.type
_entity_poly.pdbx_seq_one_letter_code
_entity_poly.pdbx_strand_id
1 'polypeptide(L)'
;MVKFNILAVLLPPLSLEFVLAGAVIERRVAVDGDTTLNPIATDSAEGIAGGLVNCVSPPLNSFFAGLKPPYPTNSWWAPFAAPPGNATAAGPFPYESSLDGNGIVFGISTNRQMDGTSIKQPTQKDWKASFIEHSGSFINHKAVAFDTQSVTIQYFQYNASMTAYLVPGSPYLTFQYNASTPILTSNNGGIKAFNGLTLKDGQSVNATGTTFNVTDNKDATYIIYALSPISLTATSGQDGGSIRANSIYSGVLRLVKLDKPAHQALLNEHSNVYPTSVKTSYSFANNTAILSFDWKVVGDGGRLLMLTWPHHRQTLQNANYPDTSSLSYLTTKGWMYPAIGNRWQMLHQLSSVTWSPGRNLDESCVTPVLQGLEYEVAQLNVSDAPVPGDFYFWGGTLAATARLAIIADDLKRTDLVKPVVEYLKASFDHWFQPSSTVLPAYESTWGGVINKAGANNVWVDFGNGFYNDHHFHYGYFLTVAAVIAKFDKEWLKQHKDYINWFARDIINPSDQDPYFPITRCRDWFSGHSWASGIANGAGSRDQESVGEAINGYYGALLWASVALSSEYVNFAKLLVATEQHAAKVYWHLYPDLAESDRDNAYPEPEIRKLVTMGNVLDWQAGAWLFWGNEKVQIAAIQILPLTPINEELYDDKWVRNVWNYTMPELLDPAIGDEWKCVIIAAYANSDPQTAAAWSANLTTWGSGNTFTNELYFIGTRPNPKLAPICGTLPQNPIGSFRLQDSATGRYVVASANNTNLVASDTNQESAAVFKSGYAPNSGMLQLVSTGQYVTADQSGKDTLDAARPSANAWERFVIRQKPGASPGIYSIKAASNGLYLTVGADGSLVNSGTNESAGTGFKFLRA
;
A
#
# COMPACT_ATOMS: atom_id res chain seq x y z
N MET A 1 19.63 61.02 -9.88
CA MET A 1 18.50 61.85 -10.36
C MET A 1 17.24 61.07 -9.98
N VAL A 2 16.31 61.46 -9.13
CA VAL A 2 15.86 62.72 -8.52
C VAL A 2 15.28 62.37 -7.13
N LYS A 3 15.52 63.23 -6.13
CA LYS A 3 14.91 63.20 -4.78
C LYS A 3 13.42 63.57 -4.86
N PHE A 4 12.58 63.17 -3.90
CA PHE A 4 11.99 64.11 -2.92
C PHE A 4 11.13 63.42 -1.85
N ASN A 5 11.05 64.14 -0.74
CA ASN A 5 10.68 63.77 0.63
C ASN A 5 9.30 64.35 0.99
N ILE A 6 8.61 63.67 1.92
CA ILE A 6 7.87 64.20 3.10
C ILE A 6 6.65 65.11 2.87
N LEU A 7 5.49 64.72 3.43
CA LEU A 7 4.78 65.54 4.42
C LEU A 7 3.83 64.70 5.29
N ALA A 8 3.98 64.83 6.61
CA ALA A 8 3.02 64.42 7.63
C ALA A 8 2.33 65.69 8.18
N VAL A 9 1.02 65.59 8.48
CA VAL A 9 0.28 66.59 9.28
C VAL A 9 -0.63 65.85 10.28
N LEU A 10 -0.59 66.34 11.52
CA LEU A 10 -1.31 65.90 12.73
C LEU A 10 -2.68 66.62 12.89
N LEU A 11 -3.67 65.93 13.50
CA LEU A 11 -4.55 66.32 14.65
C LEU A 11 -5.97 65.66 14.60
N PRO A 12 -6.69 65.52 15.75
CA PRO A 12 -7.55 64.36 16.12
C PRO A 12 -9.06 64.74 16.28
N PRO A 13 -9.83 64.10 17.18
CA PRO A 13 -10.61 62.87 17.02
C PRO A 13 -12.13 63.14 16.90
N LEU A 14 -12.89 62.23 16.27
CA LEU A 14 -14.35 62.19 16.41
C LEU A 14 -14.81 60.73 16.52
N SER A 15 -15.31 60.43 17.71
CA SER A 15 -15.97 59.20 18.12
C SER A 15 -17.27 58.98 17.35
N LEU A 16 -17.44 57.79 16.80
CA LEU A 16 -18.76 57.20 16.61
C LEU A 16 -18.64 55.68 16.76
N GLU A 17 -19.18 55.15 17.86
CA GLU A 17 -19.37 53.73 18.08
C GLU A 17 -20.39 53.19 17.09
N PHE A 18 -20.02 52.11 16.38
CA PHE A 18 -20.97 51.12 15.90
C PHE A 18 -20.41 49.74 16.22
N VAL A 19 -21.11 49.03 17.10
CA VAL A 19 -20.85 47.64 17.45
C VAL A 19 -21.27 46.76 16.28
N LEU A 20 -20.32 46.05 15.69
CA LEU A 20 -20.57 44.90 14.83
C LEU A 20 -19.50 43.84 15.14
N ALA A 21 -19.96 42.73 15.70
CA ALA A 21 -19.15 41.55 15.97
C ALA A 21 -18.68 40.95 14.62
N GLY A 22 -17.41 41.13 14.31
CA GLY A 22 -16.73 40.45 13.21
C GLY A 22 -15.54 39.68 13.77
N ALA A 23 -15.56 38.35 13.60
CA ALA A 23 -14.41 37.52 13.85
C ALA A 23 -13.27 37.95 12.91
N VAL A 24 -12.21 38.52 13.48
CA VAL A 24 -10.99 38.84 12.74
C VAL A 24 -10.27 37.53 12.48
N ILE A 25 -10.27 37.11 11.21
CA ILE A 25 -9.33 36.12 10.69
C ILE A 25 -7.96 36.80 10.69
N GLU A 26 -7.16 36.56 11.73
CA GLU A 26 -5.75 36.93 11.71
C GLU A 26 -5.03 36.06 10.68
N ARG A 27 -4.60 36.69 9.57
CA ARG A 27 -3.55 36.15 8.71
C ARG A 27 -2.29 35.97 9.56
N ARG A 28 -1.97 34.72 9.90
CA ARG A 28 -0.67 34.36 10.46
C ARG A 28 0.41 34.67 9.43
N VAL A 29 1.31 35.58 9.78
CA VAL A 29 2.62 35.69 9.13
C VAL A 29 3.38 34.41 9.45
N ALA A 30 3.75 33.67 8.42
CA ALA A 30 4.54 32.45 8.54
C ALA A 30 5.90 32.78 9.16
N VAL A 31 6.26 32.03 10.21
CA VAL A 31 7.63 31.93 10.67
C VAL A 31 8.32 30.93 9.76
N ASP A 32 9.43 31.35 9.16
CA ASP A 32 10.29 30.70 8.17
C ASP A 32 10.13 29.17 7.98
N GLY A 33 9.73 28.76 6.76
CA GLY A 33 10.08 27.46 6.16
C GLY A 33 9.03 26.33 6.14
N ASP A 34 7.97 26.39 6.95
CA ASP A 34 6.93 25.33 6.97
C ASP A 34 5.69 25.71 6.16
N THR A 35 5.46 25.04 5.04
CA THR A 35 4.24 25.18 4.24
C THR A 35 3.19 24.17 4.66
N THR A 36 1.99 24.63 4.98
CA THR A 36 0.76 23.82 4.90
C THR A 36 0.14 24.07 3.53
N LEU A 37 0.02 23.05 2.68
CA LEU A 37 -0.57 23.25 1.35
C LEU A 37 -2.06 23.54 1.45
N ASN A 38 -2.52 24.28 0.44
CA ASN A 38 -3.94 24.44 0.18
C ASN A 38 -4.54 23.11 -0.30
N PRO A 39 -5.87 22.92 -0.18
CA PRO A 39 -6.53 21.76 -0.74
C PRO A 39 -6.44 21.79 -2.27
N ILE A 40 -6.43 20.61 -2.90
CA ILE A 40 -6.41 20.45 -4.37
C ILE A 40 -7.59 21.23 -4.99
N ALA A 41 -8.77 21.11 -4.40
CA ALA A 41 -9.97 21.88 -4.69
C ALA A 41 -10.92 21.84 -3.49
N THR A 42 -12.03 22.58 -3.55
CA THR A 42 -13.03 22.67 -2.46
C THR A 42 -14.47 22.50 -2.97
N ASP A 43 -14.63 22.05 -4.21
CA ASP A 43 -15.91 21.78 -4.83
C ASP A 43 -16.55 20.48 -4.31
N SER A 44 -17.88 20.40 -4.37
CA SER A 44 -18.63 19.21 -3.94
C SER A 44 -18.54 18.10 -4.98
N ALA A 45 -18.36 16.86 -4.51
CA ALA A 45 -18.41 15.66 -5.35
C ALA A 45 -19.85 15.13 -5.57
N GLU A 46 -20.88 15.91 -5.24
CA GLU A 46 -22.29 15.57 -5.49
C GLU A 46 -22.61 15.27 -6.96
N GLY A 47 -21.86 15.86 -7.89
CA GLY A 47 -22.03 15.69 -9.35
C GLY A 47 -21.44 14.40 -9.91
N ILE A 48 -20.91 13.51 -9.06
CA ILE A 48 -20.35 12.22 -9.48
C ILE A 48 -21.44 11.30 -10.08
N ALA A 49 -21.07 10.42 -11.01
CA ALA A 49 -22.05 9.70 -11.84
C ALA A 49 -23.07 8.86 -11.03
N GLY A 50 -22.67 8.32 -9.89
CA GLY A 50 -23.53 7.58 -8.96
C GLY A 50 -24.32 8.44 -7.97
N GLY A 51 -24.03 9.74 -7.90
CA GLY A 51 -24.65 10.72 -6.99
C GLY A 51 -24.23 10.55 -5.53
N LEU A 52 -25.08 11.05 -4.62
CA LEU A 52 -24.91 10.90 -3.18
C LEU A 52 -25.41 9.54 -2.68
N VAL A 53 -24.66 8.96 -1.74
CA VAL A 53 -25.04 7.75 -1.01
C VAL A 53 -24.65 7.86 0.48
N ASN A 54 -25.19 6.95 1.28
CA ASN A 54 -24.78 6.75 2.67
C ASN A 54 -24.31 5.32 2.86
N CYS A 55 -23.17 5.13 3.53
CA CYS A 55 -22.72 3.82 3.95
C CYS A 55 -23.67 3.24 5.02
N VAL A 56 -23.93 1.94 5.00
CA VAL A 56 -24.73 1.25 6.04
C VAL A 56 -24.01 1.15 7.39
N SER A 57 -22.73 1.53 7.45
CA SER A 57 -21.95 1.70 8.67
C SER A 57 -21.60 3.17 8.87
N PRO A 58 -22.58 4.05 9.22
CA PRO A 58 -22.30 5.47 9.44
C PRO A 58 -21.41 5.67 10.67
N PRO A 59 -20.69 6.80 10.79
CA PRO A 59 -19.89 7.09 11.97
C PRO A 59 -20.78 7.20 13.21
N LEU A 60 -20.22 6.90 14.39
CA LEU A 60 -20.95 7.05 15.64
C LEU A 60 -21.26 8.52 15.92
N ASN A 61 -22.54 8.89 15.81
CA ASN A 61 -23.03 10.25 16.08
C ASN A 61 -22.63 10.76 17.48
N SER A 62 -22.59 9.88 18.49
CA SER A 62 -22.15 10.25 19.84
C SER A 62 -20.66 10.61 19.87
N PHE A 63 -19.83 9.89 19.12
CA PHE A 63 -18.39 10.08 19.10
C PHE A 63 -18.00 11.42 18.46
N PHE A 64 -18.63 11.78 17.34
CA PHE A 64 -18.39 13.05 16.63
C PHE A 64 -19.37 14.17 17.01
N ALA A 65 -20.00 14.10 18.19
CA ALA A 65 -20.98 15.10 18.61
C ALA A 65 -20.38 16.53 18.65
N GLY A 66 -20.86 17.38 17.74
CA GLY A 66 -20.37 18.76 17.58
C GLY A 66 -19.24 18.94 16.56
N LEU A 67 -18.83 17.86 15.90
CA LEU A 67 -17.89 17.85 14.79
C LEU A 67 -18.66 17.62 13.47
N LYS A 68 -18.00 17.84 12.34
CA LYS A 68 -18.57 17.67 11.01
C LYS A 68 -17.62 16.82 10.15
N PRO A 69 -18.16 16.02 9.20
CA PRO A 69 -17.33 15.33 8.23
C PRO A 69 -16.55 16.36 7.38
N PRO A 70 -15.48 15.93 6.69
CA PRO A 70 -15.03 14.55 6.50
C PRO A 70 -14.35 13.94 7.73
N TYR A 71 -14.53 12.63 7.94
CA TYR A 71 -13.95 11.88 9.05
C TYR A 71 -12.90 10.86 8.58
N PRO A 72 -11.81 10.65 9.34
CA PRO A 72 -10.84 9.60 9.04
C PRO A 72 -11.45 8.19 9.10
N THR A 73 -11.08 7.35 8.13
CA THR A 73 -11.59 5.97 7.98
C THR A 73 -10.51 4.90 8.13
N ASN A 74 -9.25 5.25 7.86
CA ASN A 74 -8.11 4.31 7.86
C ASN A 74 -7.07 4.67 8.94
N SER A 75 -7.32 5.69 9.75
CA SER A 75 -6.46 6.05 10.89
C SER A 75 -6.41 4.93 11.94
N TRP A 76 -5.31 4.85 12.71
CA TRP A 76 -5.16 3.85 13.78
C TRP A 76 -6.28 3.85 14.83
N TRP A 77 -6.98 4.98 15.00
CA TRP A 77 -8.09 5.18 15.96
C TRP A 77 -9.49 5.10 15.35
N ALA A 78 -9.61 4.79 14.05
CA ALA A 78 -10.90 4.54 13.38
C ALA A 78 -11.86 3.60 14.15
N PRO A 79 -11.40 2.55 14.87
CA PRO A 79 -12.31 1.70 15.65
C PRO A 79 -13.07 2.39 16.78
N PHE A 80 -12.67 3.60 17.20
CA PHE A 80 -13.45 4.41 18.14
C PHE A 80 -14.65 5.10 17.50
N ALA A 81 -14.53 5.37 16.19
CA ALA A 81 -15.49 6.13 15.40
C ALA A 81 -16.49 5.24 14.65
N ALA A 82 -16.04 4.06 14.19
CA ALA A 82 -16.88 3.12 13.46
C ALA A 82 -17.73 2.26 14.42
N PRO A 83 -19.03 2.01 14.15
CA PRO A 83 -19.85 1.12 14.98
C PRO A 83 -19.20 -0.26 15.12
N PRO A 84 -19.12 -0.83 16.34
CA PRO A 84 -19.76 -0.39 17.59
C PRO A 84 -18.97 0.63 18.43
N GLY A 85 -17.77 1.06 18.02
CA GLY A 85 -16.94 2.06 18.70
C GLY A 85 -16.03 1.50 19.80
N ASN A 86 -16.08 0.20 20.05
CA ASN A 86 -15.38 -0.46 21.15
C ASN A 86 -14.33 -1.48 20.68
N ALA A 87 -14.06 -1.53 19.38
CA ALA A 87 -12.99 -2.36 18.83
C ALA A 87 -11.63 -1.86 19.32
N THR A 88 -10.63 -2.75 19.28
CA THR A 88 -9.26 -2.40 19.65
C THR A 88 -8.65 -1.55 18.54
N ALA A 89 -8.14 -0.38 18.92
CA ALA A 89 -7.32 0.48 18.09
C ALA A 89 -5.85 0.08 18.14
N ALA A 90 -5.20 0.22 16.99
CA ALA A 90 -3.77 0.06 16.76
C ALA A 90 -2.96 1.22 17.37
N GLY A 91 -3.25 1.61 18.62
CA GLY A 91 -2.58 2.73 19.25
C GLY A 91 -3.28 3.31 20.49
N PRO A 92 -2.78 4.44 21.02
CA PRO A 92 -1.59 5.13 20.56
C PRO A 92 -0.33 4.34 20.95
N PHE A 93 0.43 3.85 19.96
CA PHE A 93 1.61 3.02 20.22
C PHE A 93 2.59 3.72 21.17
N PRO A 94 3.22 3.03 22.13
CA PRO A 94 3.29 1.56 22.27
C PRO A 94 2.06 0.90 22.90
N TYR A 95 1.04 1.67 23.28
CA TYR A 95 -0.20 1.13 23.80
C TYR A 95 -1.11 0.68 22.67
N GLU A 96 -1.86 -0.38 22.92
CA GLU A 96 -3.11 -0.64 22.22
C GLU A 96 -4.25 -0.26 23.16
N SER A 97 -5.34 0.25 22.60
CA SER A 97 -6.45 0.76 23.41
C SER A 97 -7.82 0.49 22.79
N SER A 98 -8.85 0.50 23.62
CA SER A 98 -10.24 0.40 23.21
C SER A 98 -11.10 1.26 24.11
N LEU A 99 -12.26 1.69 23.61
CA LEU A 99 -13.25 2.39 24.43
C LEU A 99 -14.27 1.39 24.98
N ASP A 100 -14.69 1.56 26.23
CA ASP A 100 -15.89 0.92 26.74
C ASP A 100 -16.81 1.97 27.41
N GLY A 101 -17.98 1.55 27.90
CA GLY A 101 -18.95 2.46 28.51
C GLY A 101 -18.45 3.14 29.79
N ASN A 102 -17.42 2.58 30.42
CA ASN A 102 -16.88 3.07 31.67
C ASN A 102 -15.57 3.83 31.49
N GLY A 103 -14.84 3.70 30.40
CA GLY A 103 -13.59 4.45 30.21
C GLY A 103 -12.71 3.92 29.10
N ILE A 104 -11.46 4.40 29.11
CA ILE A 104 -10.44 4.02 28.14
C ILE A 104 -9.68 2.83 28.68
N VAL A 105 -9.71 1.73 27.95
CA VAL A 105 -8.96 0.51 28.24
C VAL A 105 -7.68 0.52 27.43
N PHE A 106 -6.55 0.17 28.04
CA PHE A 106 -5.25 0.19 27.38
C PHE A 106 -4.28 -0.81 27.99
N GLY A 107 -3.22 -1.13 27.26
CA GLY A 107 -2.06 -1.85 27.77
C GLY A 107 -0.95 -1.97 26.74
N ILE A 108 0.16 -2.54 27.16
CA ILE A 108 1.30 -2.85 26.27
C ILE A 108 1.56 -4.33 26.35
N SER A 109 1.34 -5.04 25.24
CA SER A 109 1.69 -6.45 25.15
C SER A 109 3.20 -6.62 25.17
N THR A 110 3.70 -7.47 26.06
CA THR A 110 5.11 -7.93 26.09
C THR A 110 5.25 -9.35 25.58
N ASN A 111 4.18 -9.92 25.04
CA ASN A 111 4.11 -11.27 24.54
C ASN A 111 4.24 -11.26 23.01
N ARG A 112 5.49 -11.32 22.51
CA ARG A 112 5.79 -11.47 21.10
C ARG A 112 6.05 -12.94 20.77
N GLN A 113 5.21 -13.50 19.93
CA GLN A 113 5.16 -14.92 19.58
C GLN A 113 5.58 -15.11 18.13
N MET A 114 6.11 -16.30 17.82
CA MET A 114 6.57 -16.67 16.48
C MET A 114 5.99 -18.04 16.13
N ASP A 115 5.39 -18.18 14.95
CA ASP A 115 4.73 -19.43 14.50
C ASP A 115 5.41 -20.11 13.29
N GLY A 116 6.60 -19.63 12.92
CA GLY A 116 7.40 -20.07 11.79
C GLY A 116 7.23 -19.20 10.54
N THR A 117 6.11 -18.49 10.43
CA THR A 117 5.78 -17.66 9.24
C THR A 117 5.40 -16.23 9.59
N SER A 118 5.13 -15.96 10.86
CA SER A 118 4.74 -14.64 11.34
C SER A 118 5.20 -14.39 12.77
N ILE A 119 5.33 -13.11 13.10
CA ILE A 119 5.28 -12.62 14.47
C ILE A 119 3.85 -12.24 14.83
N LYS A 120 3.47 -12.52 16.08
CA LYS A 120 2.19 -12.10 16.67
C LYS A 120 2.48 -11.39 17.97
N GLN A 121 1.82 -10.27 18.19
CA GLN A 121 1.84 -9.56 19.46
C GLN A 121 0.39 -9.35 19.89
N PRO A 122 -0.24 -10.39 20.48
CA PRO A 122 -1.64 -10.31 20.86
C PRO A 122 -1.90 -9.14 21.79
N THR A 123 -3.02 -8.45 21.56
CA THR A 123 -3.44 -7.32 22.39
C THR A 123 -3.48 -7.66 23.86
N GLN A 124 -2.90 -6.78 24.67
CA GLN A 124 -2.95 -6.86 26.13
C GLN A 124 -3.62 -5.62 26.69
N LYS A 125 -4.75 -5.80 27.39
CA LYS A 125 -5.52 -4.73 28.05
C LYS A 125 -5.21 -4.76 29.54
N ASP A 126 -4.29 -3.90 29.97
CA ASP A 126 -3.77 -3.89 31.34
C ASP A 126 -4.67 -3.12 32.32
N TRP A 127 -5.13 -1.94 31.90
CA TRP A 127 -5.80 -0.99 32.76
C TRP A 127 -6.99 -0.34 32.07
N LYS A 128 -7.95 0.13 32.86
CA LYS A 128 -9.00 1.05 32.45
C LYS A 128 -8.93 2.33 33.26
N ALA A 129 -8.90 3.49 32.60
CA ALA A 129 -9.00 4.80 33.24
C ALA A 129 -10.42 5.36 33.13
N SER A 130 -10.95 5.86 34.26
CA SER A 130 -12.32 6.37 34.41
C SER A 130 -12.43 7.30 35.62
N PHE A 131 -13.65 7.73 35.95
CA PHE A 131 -14.00 8.42 37.19
C PHE A 131 -15.32 7.90 37.76
N ILE A 132 -15.45 7.95 39.08
CA ILE A 132 -16.58 7.36 39.83
C ILE A 132 -17.93 7.93 39.42
N GLU A 133 -17.98 9.21 39.08
CA GLU A 133 -19.22 9.88 38.71
C GLU A 133 -19.74 9.40 37.34
N HIS A 134 -18.92 8.76 36.49
CA HIS A 134 -19.35 8.30 35.18
C HIS A 134 -20.40 7.17 35.29
N SER A 135 -21.52 7.30 34.59
CA SER A 135 -22.64 6.35 34.67
C SER A 135 -22.42 4.99 34.00
N GLY A 136 -21.31 4.81 33.29
CA GLY A 136 -21.06 3.64 32.44
C GLY A 136 -21.77 3.68 31.08
N SER A 137 -22.47 4.78 30.79
CA SER A 137 -23.16 5.00 29.50
C SER A 137 -22.15 5.26 28.38
N PHE A 138 -22.15 4.44 27.33
CA PHE A 138 -21.25 4.62 26.19
C PHE A 138 -21.50 5.91 25.42
N ILE A 139 -22.70 6.51 25.45
CA ILE A 139 -22.92 7.80 24.78
C ILE A 139 -22.28 9.00 25.50
N ASN A 140 -21.81 8.80 26.74
CA ASN A 140 -21.19 9.82 27.56
C ASN A 140 -19.67 9.95 27.33
N HIS A 141 -19.23 9.64 26.11
CA HIS A 141 -17.92 10.03 25.62
C HIS A 141 -17.99 10.54 24.18
N LYS A 142 -17.02 11.37 23.81
CA LYS A 142 -16.87 11.91 22.45
C LYS A 142 -15.44 12.30 22.14
N ALA A 143 -15.10 12.37 20.86
CA ALA A 143 -13.95 13.13 20.40
C ALA A 143 -14.22 14.63 20.60
N VAL A 144 -13.23 15.36 21.11
CA VAL A 144 -13.27 16.83 21.20
C VAL A 144 -12.33 17.50 20.21
N ALA A 145 -11.34 16.75 19.72
CA ALA A 145 -10.43 17.15 18.66
C ALA A 145 -9.75 15.91 18.09
N PHE A 146 -9.32 15.99 16.84
CA PHE A 146 -8.35 15.08 16.23
C PHE A 146 -7.51 15.86 15.22
N ASP A 147 -6.32 15.35 14.94
CA ASP A 147 -5.47 15.80 13.85
C ASP A 147 -5.09 14.60 12.96
N THR A 148 -4.07 14.74 12.12
CA THR A 148 -3.64 13.66 11.24
C THR A 148 -3.23 12.40 12.00
N GLN A 149 -2.78 12.50 13.25
CA GLN A 149 -2.15 11.40 13.99
C GLN A 149 -2.71 11.18 15.40
N SER A 150 -3.32 12.19 16.01
CA SER A 150 -3.80 12.15 17.39
C SER A 150 -5.32 12.30 17.49
N VAL A 151 -5.89 11.78 18.57
CA VAL A 151 -7.30 11.98 18.92
C VAL A 151 -7.40 12.33 20.41
N THR A 152 -8.22 13.33 20.72
CA THR A 152 -8.54 13.72 22.09
C THR A 152 -9.96 13.28 22.41
N ILE A 153 -10.11 12.44 23.43
CA ILE A 153 -11.38 11.83 23.82
C ILE A 153 -11.77 12.33 25.20
N GLN A 154 -13.02 12.74 25.37
CA GLN A 154 -13.56 13.16 26.66
C GLN A 154 -14.71 12.24 27.08
N TYR A 155 -14.56 11.62 28.24
CA TYR A 155 -15.66 11.03 29.01
C TYR A 155 -16.24 12.08 29.96
N PHE A 156 -17.56 12.16 30.07
CA PHE A 156 -18.23 13.22 30.85
C PHE A 156 -19.50 12.74 31.56
N GLN A 157 -19.77 13.29 32.73
CA GLN A 157 -21.05 13.12 33.42
C GLN A 157 -21.38 14.43 34.15
N TYR A 158 -22.46 15.09 33.73
CA TYR A 158 -22.78 16.43 34.20
C TYR A 158 -21.59 17.38 34.01
N ASN A 159 -21.01 17.91 35.09
CA ASN A 159 -19.84 18.79 35.12
C ASN A 159 -18.50 18.03 35.34
N ALA A 160 -18.55 16.74 35.69
CA ALA A 160 -17.39 15.89 35.88
C ALA A 160 -16.89 15.38 34.51
N SER A 161 -15.57 15.37 34.28
CA SER A 161 -15.00 14.82 33.05
C SER A 161 -13.58 14.29 33.19
N MET A 162 -13.23 13.37 32.31
CA MET A 162 -11.87 12.91 32.04
C MET A 162 -11.57 13.07 30.56
N THR A 163 -10.54 13.87 30.23
CA THR A 163 -10.06 14.08 28.86
C THR A 163 -8.74 13.33 28.67
N ALA A 164 -8.66 12.48 27.66
CA ALA A 164 -7.48 11.71 27.31
C ALA A 164 -6.85 12.25 26.03
N TYR A 165 -5.54 12.52 26.09
CA TYR A 165 -4.74 12.91 24.94
C TYR A 165 -4.05 11.67 24.38
N LEU A 166 -4.58 11.09 23.30
CA LEU A 166 -4.04 9.88 22.69
C LEU A 166 -3.11 10.26 21.53
N VAL A 167 -1.81 10.24 21.80
CA VAL A 167 -0.75 10.66 20.86
C VAL A 167 0.24 9.51 20.66
N PRO A 168 0.35 8.93 19.45
CA PRO A 168 1.34 7.90 19.15
C PRO A 168 2.77 8.33 19.49
N GLY A 169 3.56 7.40 19.99
CA GLY A 169 4.93 7.63 20.44
C GLY A 169 5.04 8.16 21.87
N SER A 170 3.96 8.61 22.52
CA SER A 170 4.09 8.99 23.92
C SER A 170 4.27 7.73 24.79
N PRO A 171 5.31 7.64 25.63
CA PRO A 171 5.45 6.50 26.54
C PRO A 171 4.40 6.54 27.66
N TYR A 172 3.69 7.66 27.83
CA TYR A 172 2.66 7.82 28.86
C TYR A 172 1.28 8.00 28.22
N LEU A 173 0.27 7.39 28.84
CA LEU A 173 -1.11 7.83 28.64
C LEU A 173 -1.43 8.97 29.60
N THR A 174 -2.07 10.01 29.09
CA THR A 174 -2.31 11.26 29.82
C THR A 174 -3.80 11.53 29.95
N PHE A 175 -4.27 11.65 31.19
CA PHE A 175 -5.68 11.88 31.54
C PHE A 175 -5.81 13.17 32.37
N GLN A 176 -6.54 14.14 31.84
CA GLN A 176 -6.90 15.37 32.53
C GLN A 176 -8.30 15.22 33.12
N TYR A 177 -8.39 15.28 34.45
CA TYR A 177 -9.64 15.23 35.19
C TYR A 177 -10.11 16.64 35.54
N ASN A 178 -11.42 16.86 35.50
CA ASN A 178 -12.06 18.08 35.95
C ASN A 178 -13.31 17.74 36.77
N ALA A 179 -13.32 18.16 38.03
CA ALA A 179 -14.41 17.91 38.98
C ALA A 179 -14.85 16.42 39.04
N SER A 180 -13.88 15.51 38.95
CA SER A 180 -14.11 14.05 38.91
C SER A 180 -13.34 13.34 40.00
N THR A 181 -13.78 12.15 40.41
CA THR A 181 -13.04 11.26 41.30
C THR A 181 -12.37 10.16 40.48
N PRO A 182 -11.06 10.26 40.13
CA PRO A 182 -10.37 9.25 39.32
C PRO A 182 -10.52 7.82 39.84
N ILE A 183 -10.69 6.87 38.92
CA ILE A 183 -10.57 5.44 39.19
C ILE A 183 -9.80 4.76 38.06
N LEU A 184 -8.81 3.98 38.44
CA LEU A 184 -8.06 3.08 37.57
C LEU A 184 -8.43 1.65 37.94
N THR A 185 -8.88 0.85 36.97
CA THR A 185 -9.22 -0.57 37.18
C THR A 185 -8.18 -1.44 36.51
N SER A 186 -7.62 -2.40 37.26
CA SER A 186 -6.72 -3.40 36.71
C SER A 186 -7.55 -4.46 35.98
N ASN A 187 -7.26 -4.63 34.69
CA ASN A 187 -7.83 -5.68 33.84
C ASN A 187 -6.87 -6.88 33.70
N ASN A 188 -5.64 -6.75 34.20
CA ASN A 188 -4.63 -7.81 34.18
C ASN A 188 -4.53 -8.58 35.51
N GLY A 189 -5.67 -8.74 36.20
CA GLY A 189 -5.77 -9.40 37.51
C GLY A 189 -5.72 -8.40 38.68
N GLY A 190 -5.60 -8.92 39.91
CA GLY A 190 -5.55 -8.13 41.14
C GLY A 190 -4.31 -7.23 41.28
N ILE A 191 -4.37 -6.27 42.20
CA ILE A 191 -3.22 -5.45 42.58
C ILE A 191 -2.38 -6.21 43.62
N LYS A 192 -1.15 -6.58 43.25
CA LYS A 192 -0.20 -7.29 44.14
C LYS A 192 0.50 -6.34 45.10
N ALA A 193 0.91 -5.17 44.62
CA ALA A 193 1.60 -4.18 45.43
C ALA A 193 1.26 -2.76 45.01
N PHE A 194 1.24 -1.84 45.97
CA PHE A 194 1.06 -0.42 45.76
C PHE A 194 2.03 0.36 46.66
N ASN A 195 2.86 1.22 46.06
CA ASN A 195 3.92 1.99 46.74
C ASN A 195 4.83 1.13 47.63
N GLY A 196 5.21 -0.05 47.15
CA GLY A 196 6.09 -0.98 47.85
C GLY A 196 5.42 -1.78 48.98
N LEU A 197 4.13 -1.58 49.22
CA LEU A 197 3.35 -2.37 50.17
C LEU A 197 2.61 -3.48 49.43
N THR A 198 2.81 -4.72 49.84
CA THR A 198 2.10 -5.89 49.30
C THR A 198 0.66 -5.94 49.81
N LEU A 199 -0.30 -6.21 48.92
CA LEU A 199 -1.70 -6.37 49.25
C LEU A 199 -2.12 -7.83 49.09
N LYS A 200 -2.89 -8.34 50.05
CA LYS A 200 -3.66 -9.58 49.89
C LYS A 200 -5.03 -9.27 49.29
N ASP A 201 -5.70 -10.29 48.78
CA ASP A 201 -7.07 -10.19 48.28
C ASP A 201 -8.01 -9.48 49.29
N GLY A 202 -8.82 -8.54 48.80
CA GLY A 202 -9.70 -7.69 49.59
C GLY A 202 -9.02 -6.61 50.42
N GLN A 203 -7.69 -6.58 50.51
CA GLN A 203 -6.98 -5.52 51.25
C GLN A 203 -6.97 -4.21 50.48
N SER A 204 -6.88 -3.12 51.23
CA SER A 204 -6.72 -1.77 50.68
C SER A 204 -5.62 -1.01 51.39
N VAL A 205 -4.91 -0.16 50.65
CA VAL A 205 -3.89 0.73 51.19
C VAL A 205 -4.08 2.13 50.61
N ASN A 206 -3.81 3.15 51.43
CA ASN A 206 -3.89 4.55 51.05
C ASN A 206 -2.49 5.15 50.96
N ALA A 207 -2.23 5.91 49.90
CA ALA A 207 -1.06 6.77 49.81
C ALA A 207 -1.44 8.17 49.29
N THR A 208 -0.71 9.18 49.75
CA THR A 208 -0.84 10.56 49.25
C THR A 208 0.49 11.01 48.67
N GLY A 209 0.48 11.61 47.50
CA GLY A 209 1.69 12.05 46.82
C GLY A 209 1.46 12.40 45.36
N THR A 210 2.55 12.42 44.60
CA THR A 210 2.57 12.75 43.16
C THR A 210 3.08 11.60 42.29
N THR A 211 3.63 10.55 42.89
CA THR A 211 4.16 9.38 42.17
C THR A 211 3.73 8.12 42.90
N PHE A 212 3.18 7.16 42.17
CA PHE A 212 2.72 5.90 42.72
C PHE A 212 3.16 4.74 41.84
N ASN A 213 3.71 3.69 42.45
CA ASN A 213 4.04 2.45 41.75
C ASN A 213 2.96 1.41 42.06
N VAL A 214 2.46 0.75 41.02
CA VAL A 214 1.52 -0.37 41.14
C VAL A 214 2.06 -1.57 40.40
N THR A 215 2.00 -2.73 41.04
CA THR A 215 2.32 -4.02 40.42
C THR A 215 1.08 -4.91 40.51
N ASP A 216 0.67 -5.52 39.40
CA ASP A 216 -0.44 -6.48 39.37
C ASP A 216 0.00 -7.91 39.74
N ASN A 217 -0.97 -8.82 39.84
CA ASN A 217 -0.75 -10.23 40.18
C ASN A 217 -0.01 -11.03 39.08
N LYS A 218 0.17 -10.45 37.89
CA LYS A 218 0.98 -11.02 36.80
C LYS A 218 2.34 -10.31 36.66
N ASP A 219 2.75 -9.58 37.69
CA ASP A 219 4.02 -8.88 37.80
C ASP A 219 4.23 -7.73 36.79
N ALA A 220 3.19 -7.27 36.10
CA ALA A 220 3.29 -6.03 35.32
C ALA A 220 3.27 -4.83 36.25
N THR A 221 4.22 -3.90 36.05
CA THR A 221 4.36 -2.70 36.88
C THR A 221 4.03 -1.44 36.08
N TYR A 222 3.25 -0.55 36.68
CA TYR A 222 2.93 0.77 36.16
C TYR A 222 3.31 1.86 37.17
N ILE A 223 3.68 3.03 36.65
CA ILE A 223 3.89 4.25 37.43
C ILE A 223 2.76 5.23 37.11
N ILE A 224 2.14 5.78 38.15
CA ILE A 224 1.14 6.84 38.07
C ILE A 224 1.81 8.13 38.53
N TYR A 225 1.89 9.12 37.66
CA TYR A 225 2.33 10.48 37.97
C TYR A 225 1.12 11.39 38.07
N ALA A 226 0.90 11.99 39.24
CA ALA A 226 -0.07 13.06 39.43
C ALA A 226 0.68 14.40 39.40
N LEU A 227 0.31 15.28 38.46
CA LEU A 227 0.97 16.59 38.33
C LEU A 227 0.59 17.59 39.43
N SER A 228 -0.37 17.21 40.28
CA SER A 228 -0.68 17.83 41.56
C SER A 228 -0.93 16.72 42.60
N PRO A 229 -0.59 16.94 43.89
CA PRO A 229 -0.77 15.91 44.92
C PRO A 229 -2.19 15.35 44.97
N ILE A 230 -2.30 14.04 45.11
CA ILE A 230 -3.57 13.31 45.20
C ILE A 230 -3.47 12.21 46.26
N SER A 231 -4.59 11.90 46.92
CA SER A 231 -4.71 10.73 47.79
C SER A 231 -5.42 9.60 47.05
N LEU A 232 -4.75 8.46 46.93
CA LEU A 232 -5.25 7.27 46.23
C LEU A 232 -5.38 6.09 47.21
N THR A 233 -6.49 5.37 47.11
CA THR A 233 -6.66 4.06 47.73
C THR A 233 -6.59 2.97 46.68
N ALA A 234 -5.59 2.10 46.81
CA ALA A 234 -5.48 0.87 46.02
C ALA A 234 -6.17 -0.27 46.77
N THR A 235 -7.01 -1.03 46.08
CA THR A 235 -7.73 -2.21 46.60
C THR A 235 -7.42 -3.40 45.70
N SER A 236 -6.96 -4.49 46.31
CA SER A 236 -6.73 -5.76 45.62
C SER A 236 -7.99 -6.61 45.59
N GLY A 237 -8.14 -7.38 44.53
CA GLY A 237 -9.19 -8.39 44.32
C GLY A 237 -8.61 -9.58 43.56
N GLN A 238 -9.20 -10.77 43.68
CA GLN A 238 -8.67 -12.00 43.08
C GLN A 238 -8.49 -11.88 41.55
N ASP A 239 -9.53 -11.41 40.84
CA ASP A 239 -9.55 -11.31 39.37
C ASP A 239 -9.53 -9.86 38.85
N GLY A 240 -9.27 -8.89 39.72
CA GLY A 240 -9.26 -7.47 39.39
C GLY A 240 -8.90 -6.59 40.57
N GLY A 241 -8.59 -5.32 40.34
CA GLY A 241 -8.25 -4.38 41.41
C GLY A 241 -8.57 -2.96 41.00
N SER A 242 -8.54 -2.03 41.96
CA SER A 242 -8.78 -0.63 41.65
C SER A 242 -7.86 0.31 42.41
N ILE A 243 -7.53 1.44 41.79
CA ILE A 243 -6.90 2.59 42.43
C ILE A 243 -7.85 3.75 42.28
N ARG A 244 -8.42 4.20 43.41
CA ARG A 244 -9.46 5.22 43.45
C ARG A 244 -8.95 6.46 44.18
N ALA A 245 -9.25 7.64 43.65
CA ALA A 245 -9.04 8.90 44.36
C ALA A 245 -10.01 9.02 45.56
N ASN A 246 -9.51 9.52 46.68
CA ASN A 246 -10.30 9.64 47.90
C ASN A 246 -11.29 10.82 47.89
N SER A 247 -11.09 11.76 46.97
CA SER A 247 -11.95 12.93 46.77
C SER A 247 -12.00 13.32 45.30
N ILE A 248 -12.89 14.26 44.99
CA ILE A 248 -12.90 14.97 43.71
C ILE A 248 -11.51 15.58 43.46
N TYR A 249 -11.04 15.47 42.22
CA TYR A 249 -9.75 15.90 41.73
C TYR A 249 -9.94 16.70 40.43
N SER A 250 -9.16 17.77 40.29
CA SER A 250 -9.03 18.53 39.05
C SER A 250 -7.55 18.70 38.76
N GLY A 251 -7.04 17.96 37.79
CA GLY A 251 -5.61 17.85 37.53
C GLY A 251 -5.30 16.72 36.56
N VAL A 252 -4.01 16.47 36.33
CA VAL A 252 -3.56 15.48 35.35
C VAL A 252 -2.97 14.27 36.05
N LEU A 253 -3.36 13.08 35.59
CA LEU A 253 -2.71 11.81 35.88
C LEU A 253 -2.07 11.27 34.60
N ARG A 254 -0.82 10.81 34.70
CA ARG A 254 -0.10 10.14 33.61
C ARG A 254 0.30 8.75 34.03
N LEU A 255 0.06 7.77 33.15
CA LEU A 255 0.33 6.37 33.42
C LEU A 255 1.38 5.85 32.43
N VAL A 256 2.35 5.10 32.93
CA VAL A 256 3.36 4.43 32.10
C VAL A 256 3.68 3.04 32.59
N LYS A 257 3.84 2.07 31.68
CA LYS A 257 4.34 0.73 32.01
C LYS A 257 5.84 0.79 32.30
N LEU A 258 6.23 0.39 33.51
CA LEU A 258 7.64 0.18 33.88
C LEU A 258 8.05 -1.24 33.51
N ASP A 259 8.43 -1.44 32.24
CA ASP A 259 8.82 -2.75 31.72
C ASP A 259 10.11 -3.29 32.36
N LYS A 260 11.07 -2.40 32.61
CA LYS A 260 12.35 -2.71 33.27
C LYS A 260 12.67 -1.64 34.32
N PRO A 261 13.26 -2.01 35.48
CA PRO A 261 13.65 -1.03 36.50
C PRO A 261 14.55 0.11 35.98
N ALA A 262 15.43 -0.19 35.02
CA ALA A 262 16.31 0.80 34.40
C ALA A 262 15.55 1.93 33.68
N HIS A 263 14.30 1.70 33.26
CA HIS A 263 13.49 2.71 32.57
C HIS A 263 13.02 3.85 33.49
N GLN A 264 12.99 3.61 34.81
CA GLN A 264 12.32 4.51 35.76
C GLN A 264 12.97 5.90 35.83
N ALA A 265 14.30 6.00 35.71
CA ALA A 265 15.01 7.28 35.85
C ALA A 265 14.59 8.28 34.75
N LEU A 266 14.62 7.85 33.48
CA LEU A 266 14.20 8.67 32.35
C LEU A 266 12.70 9.00 32.42
N LEU A 267 11.87 8.03 32.81
CA LEU A 267 10.43 8.26 32.97
C LEU A 267 10.12 9.30 34.06
N ASN A 268 10.81 9.24 35.20
CA ASN A 268 10.65 10.23 36.26
C ASN A 268 11.01 11.64 35.77
N GLU A 269 12.16 11.76 35.08
CA GLU A 269 12.69 13.03 34.59
C GLU A 269 11.74 13.75 33.61
N HIS A 270 11.01 13.01 32.79
CA HIS A 270 10.16 13.57 31.73
C HIS A 270 8.65 13.52 32.03
N SER A 271 8.27 13.10 33.24
CA SER A 271 6.88 12.86 33.65
C SER A 271 5.97 14.10 33.62
N ASN A 272 6.51 15.31 33.74
CA ASN A 272 5.73 16.56 33.78
C ASN A 272 5.50 17.23 32.42
N VAL A 273 6.06 16.69 31.33
CA VAL A 273 5.93 17.23 29.96
C VAL A 273 5.16 16.25 29.08
N TYR A 274 4.13 16.70 28.39
CA TYR A 274 3.28 15.82 27.58
C TYR A 274 2.71 16.48 26.32
N PRO A 275 2.51 15.69 25.25
CA PRO A 275 1.87 16.19 24.03
C PRO A 275 0.35 16.14 24.16
N THR A 276 -0.35 17.06 23.49
CA THR A 276 -1.83 17.05 23.38
C THR A 276 -2.31 16.86 21.95
N SER A 277 -1.49 17.21 20.96
CA SER A 277 -1.77 17.11 19.54
C SER A 277 -0.46 17.20 18.75
N VAL A 278 -0.50 16.94 17.44
CA VAL A 278 0.65 17.12 16.55
C VAL A 278 0.22 17.78 15.24
N LYS A 279 1.06 18.68 14.74
CA LYS A 279 0.93 19.21 13.38
C LYS A 279 1.97 18.53 12.50
N THR A 280 1.51 17.94 11.40
CA THR A 280 2.40 17.49 10.33
C THR A 280 2.55 18.61 9.30
N SER A 281 3.79 18.99 8.98
CA SER A 281 4.10 19.92 7.88
C SER A 281 5.21 19.34 7.01
N TYR A 282 5.42 19.96 5.86
CA TYR A 282 6.49 19.56 4.97
C TYR A 282 7.06 20.76 4.22
N SER A 283 8.32 20.63 3.83
CA SER A 283 9.03 21.57 2.97
C SER A 283 9.81 20.82 1.91
N PHE A 284 9.98 21.45 0.74
CA PHE A 284 10.58 20.85 -0.43
C PHE A 284 11.77 21.69 -0.88
N ALA A 285 12.92 21.04 -1.10
CA ALA A 285 14.10 21.69 -1.63
C ALA A 285 14.80 20.74 -2.62
N ASN A 286 14.95 21.16 -3.87
CA ASN A 286 15.51 20.31 -4.93
C ASN A 286 14.76 18.97 -5.02
N ASN A 287 15.47 17.85 -4.85
CA ASN A 287 14.90 16.49 -4.80
C ASN A 287 14.81 15.96 -3.36
N THR A 288 14.70 16.80 -2.34
CA THR A 288 14.48 16.36 -0.96
C THR A 288 13.22 16.99 -0.38
N ALA A 289 12.67 16.31 0.61
CA ALA A 289 11.61 16.83 1.46
C ALA A 289 12.00 16.69 2.93
N ILE A 290 11.59 17.67 3.74
CA ILE A 290 11.56 17.53 5.20
C ILE A 290 10.11 17.30 5.59
N LEU A 291 9.82 16.16 6.21
CA LEU A 291 8.58 15.89 6.94
C LEU A 291 8.77 16.32 8.39
N SER A 292 7.96 17.26 8.89
CA SER A 292 8.03 17.71 10.28
C SER A 292 6.85 17.22 11.10
N PHE A 293 7.13 16.81 12.34
CA PHE A 293 6.14 16.63 13.38
C PHE A 293 6.37 17.68 14.46
N ASP A 294 5.41 18.57 14.63
CA ASP A 294 5.43 19.62 15.64
C ASP A 294 4.36 19.34 16.70
N TRP A 295 4.79 18.80 17.84
CA TRP A 295 3.87 18.50 18.94
C TRP A 295 3.47 19.78 19.68
N LYS A 296 2.17 19.91 19.93
CA LYS A 296 1.67 20.85 20.94
C LYS A 296 1.88 20.22 22.31
N VAL A 297 2.62 20.93 23.17
CA VAL A 297 3.11 20.40 24.44
C VAL A 297 2.61 21.25 25.61
N VAL A 298 2.27 20.58 26.71
CA VAL A 298 2.18 21.19 28.04
C VAL A 298 3.50 20.97 28.78
N GLY A 299 4.09 22.05 29.27
CA GLY A 299 5.43 22.06 29.86
C GLY A 299 6.50 22.54 28.88
N ASP A 300 7.76 22.21 29.16
CA ASP A 300 8.90 22.57 28.32
C ASP A 300 9.03 21.59 27.14
N GLY A 301 8.75 22.06 25.92
CA GLY A 301 8.83 21.27 24.69
C GLY A 301 10.20 20.66 24.43
N GLY A 302 11.28 21.32 24.87
CA GLY A 302 12.65 20.78 24.76
C GLY A 302 12.89 19.52 25.61
N ARG A 303 11.96 19.20 26.51
CA ARG A 303 11.97 18.01 27.37
C ARG A 303 10.86 17.02 27.03
N LEU A 304 10.14 17.19 25.92
CA LEU A 304 9.15 16.19 25.51
C LEU A 304 9.85 14.86 25.21
N LEU A 305 9.44 13.79 25.88
CA LEU A 305 9.93 12.43 25.60
C LEU A 305 8.93 11.71 24.69
N MET A 306 9.38 11.33 23.50
CA MET A 306 8.63 10.57 22.50
C MET A 306 9.41 9.32 22.11
N LEU A 307 8.72 8.30 21.63
CA LEU A 307 9.27 7.02 21.19
C LEU A 307 9.28 6.94 19.67
N THR A 308 10.41 6.53 19.11
CA THR A 308 10.65 6.38 17.68
C THR A 308 10.54 4.92 17.27
N TRP A 309 10.10 4.63 16.05
CA TRP A 309 10.29 3.34 15.40
C TRP A 309 11.57 3.33 14.54
N PRO A 310 11.99 2.18 14.00
CA PRO A 310 13.16 2.10 13.13
C PRO A 310 13.16 3.13 11.98
N HIS A 311 12.06 3.27 11.23
CA HIS A 311 12.00 4.20 10.11
C HIS A 311 12.13 5.68 10.53
N HIS A 312 11.60 6.06 11.71
CA HIS A 312 11.81 7.39 12.28
C HIS A 312 13.30 7.67 12.47
N ARG A 313 14.02 6.73 13.10
CA ARG A 313 15.44 6.93 13.46
C ARG A 313 16.36 7.04 12.26
N GLN A 314 16.02 6.36 11.17
CA GLN A 314 16.81 6.36 9.93
C GLN A 314 16.79 7.71 9.19
N THR A 315 15.78 8.57 9.42
CA THR A 315 15.61 9.83 8.67
C THR A 315 15.58 11.07 9.56
N LEU A 316 15.40 10.91 10.86
CA LEU A 316 15.36 12.01 11.82
C LEU A 316 16.67 12.79 11.86
N GLN A 317 16.58 14.10 11.63
CA GLN A 317 17.69 15.05 11.66
C GLN A 317 17.88 15.59 13.08
N ASN A 318 19.14 15.85 13.46
CA ASN A 318 19.51 16.50 14.73
C ASN A 318 18.87 15.86 15.98
N ALA A 319 18.73 14.53 15.96
CA ALA A 319 18.04 13.82 17.02
C ALA A 319 18.79 13.86 18.35
N ASN A 320 18.04 14.05 19.43
CA ASN A 320 18.52 13.86 20.80
C ASN A 320 18.02 12.52 21.33
N TYR A 321 18.84 11.47 21.19
CA TYR A 321 18.51 10.13 21.64
C TYR A 321 19.14 9.82 23.00
N PRO A 322 18.34 9.53 24.04
CA PRO A 322 18.81 8.78 25.20
C PRO A 322 19.31 7.38 24.80
N ASP A 323 20.05 6.73 25.70
CA ASP A 323 20.52 5.36 25.51
C ASP A 323 19.33 4.39 25.31
N THR A 324 19.45 3.41 24.42
CA THR A 324 18.35 2.46 24.13
C THR A 324 17.97 1.57 25.32
N SER A 325 18.87 1.41 26.30
CA SER A 325 18.58 0.72 27.57
C SER A 325 17.79 1.56 28.57
N SER A 326 17.74 2.89 28.37
CA SER A 326 17.05 3.82 29.27
C SER A 326 15.54 3.84 29.10
N LEU A 327 15.01 3.40 27.95
CA LEU A 327 13.59 3.13 27.71
C LEU A 327 13.44 2.32 26.42
N SER A 328 12.64 1.25 26.45
CA SER A 328 12.39 0.43 25.27
C SER A 328 11.07 -0.33 25.36
N TYR A 329 10.36 -0.46 24.24
CA TYR A 329 9.21 -1.35 24.09
C TYR A 329 9.29 -2.06 22.75
N LEU A 330 9.21 -3.40 22.73
CA LEU A 330 9.16 -4.17 21.49
C LEU A 330 7.72 -4.23 21.00
N THR A 331 7.47 -3.81 19.76
CA THR A 331 6.15 -3.81 19.08
C THR A 331 6.21 -4.68 17.83
N THR A 332 5.10 -4.93 17.13
CA THR A 332 5.10 -5.64 15.82
C THR A 332 6.02 -4.98 14.78
N LYS A 333 6.22 -3.67 14.86
CA LYS A 333 7.12 -2.87 13.99
C LYS A 333 8.53 -2.69 14.57
N GLY A 334 8.91 -3.53 15.53
CA GLY A 334 10.22 -3.52 16.16
C GLY A 334 10.33 -2.66 17.41
N TRP A 335 11.56 -2.38 17.82
CA TRP A 335 11.84 -1.64 19.03
C TRP A 335 11.49 -0.16 18.91
N MET A 336 10.69 0.30 19.86
CA MET A 336 10.44 1.70 20.13
C MET A 336 11.47 2.26 21.12
N TYR A 337 12.23 3.29 20.73
CA TYR A 337 13.30 3.90 21.54
C TYR A 337 13.10 5.42 21.72
N PRO A 338 13.59 6.01 22.82
CA PRO A 338 13.32 7.40 23.16
C PRO A 338 14.03 8.40 22.25
N ALA A 339 13.37 9.53 22.01
CA ALA A 339 13.93 10.76 21.47
C ALA A 339 13.34 11.96 22.24
N ILE A 340 14.16 12.97 22.50
CA ILE A 340 13.78 14.17 23.26
C ILE A 340 13.59 15.36 22.33
N GLY A 341 12.49 16.09 22.51
CA GLY A 341 12.15 17.31 21.80
C GLY A 341 10.74 17.28 21.21
N ASN A 342 10.13 18.44 21.10
CA ASN A 342 8.77 18.61 20.57
C ASN A 342 8.71 18.92 19.07
N ARG A 343 9.83 18.80 18.36
CA ARG A 343 9.89 18.93 16.92
C ARG A 343 10.81 17.87 16.34
N TRP A 344 10.29 17.07 15.42
CA TRP A 344 11.06 16.14 14.60
C TRP A 344 11.07 16.63 13.17
N GLN A 345 12.24 16.53 12.52
CA GLN A 345 12.42 16.82 11.10
C GLN A 345 13.04 15.60 10.44
N MET A 346 12.30 14.97 9.54
CA MET A 346 12.70 13.74 8.86
C MET A 346 13.03 14.05 7.40
N LEU A 347 14.26 13.76 7.00
CA LEU A 347 14.75 14.00 5.64
C LEU A 347 14.44 12.81 4.75
N HIS A 348 13.68 13.05 3.68
CA HIS A 348 13.37 12.07 2.66
C HIS A 348 13.92 12.50 1.30
N GLN A 349 14.52 11.54 0.60
CA GLN A 349 14.92 11.71 -0.79
C GLN A 349 13.71 11.50 -1.68
N LEU A 350 13.42 12.48 -2.54
CA LEU A 350 12.34 12.41 -3.52
C LEU A 350 12.85 11.81 -4.82
N SER A 351 12.02 10.98 -5.43
CA SER A 351 12.31 10.37 -6.72
C SER A 351 12.46 11.42 -7.83
N SER A 352 13.44 11.20 -8.70
CA SER A 352 13.52 11.90 -9.98
C SER A 352 12.57 11.32 -11.03
N VAL A 353 12.10 10.09 -10.82
CA VAL A 353 11.17 9.39 -11.71
C VAL A 353 9.83 10.11 -11.70
N THR A 354 9.23 10.23 -12.88
CA THR A 354 7.83 10.63 -13.04
C THR A 354 7.20 9.73 -14.09
N TRP A 355 7.43 9.95 -15.38
CA TRP A 355 6.81 9.13 -16.44
C TRP A 355 7.66 7.94 -16.90
N SER A 356 8.97 8.17 -17.01
CA SER A 356 9.90 7.27 -17.68
C SER A 356 11.05 6.92 -16.74
N PRO A 357 11.71 5.76 -16.92
CA PRO A 357 12.90 5.42 -16.14
C PRO A 357 14.02 6.43 -16.40
N GLY A 358 14.94 6.55 -15.43
CA GLY A 358 16.07 7.48 -15.53
C GLY A 358 17.13 7.10 -16.57
N ARG A 359 16.99 5.94 -17.24
CA ARG A 359 17.92 5.43 -18.24
C ARG A 359 17.19 5.06 -19.52
N ASN A 360 17.89 5.25 -20.64
CA ASN A 360 17.42 4.80 -21.94
C ASN A 360 17.36 3.27 -21.99
N LEU A 361 16.50 2.73 -22.84
CA LEU A 361 16.44 1.31 -23.15
C LEU A 361 17.78 0.87 -23.77
N ASP A 362 18.33 -0.24 -23.26
CA ASP A 362 19.52 -0.87 -23.84
C ASP A 362 19.29 -1.22 -25.32
N GLU A 363 20.28 -0.93 -26.17
CA GLU A 363 20.14 -1.05 -27.63
C GLU A 363 19.75 -2.47 -28.05
N SER A 364 20.21 -3.50 -27.34
CA SER A 364 19.87 -4.89 -27.64
C SER A 364 18.40 -5.22 -27.37
N CYS A 365 17.71 -4.42 -26.55
CA CYS A 365 16.32 -4.61 -26.20
C CYS A 365 15.35 -3.81 -27.09
N VAL A 366 15.83 -2.84 -27.87
CA VAL A 366 14.97 -1.95 -28.67
C VAL A 366 14.09 -2.73 -29.65
N THR A 367 14.68 -3.60 -30.46
CA THR A 367 13.94 -4.39 -31.46
C THR A 367 12.87 -5.31 -30.83
N PRO A 368 13.18 -6.18 -29.85
CA PRO A 368 12.16 -7.06 -29.28
C PRO A 368 11.07 -6.29 -28.51
N VAL A 369 11.40 -5.21 -27.81
CA VAL A 369 10.39 -4.35 -27.15
C VAL A 369 9.47 -3.72 -28.19
N LEU A 370 10.02 -3.20 -29.29
CA LEU A 370 9.23 -2.59 -30.35
C LEU A 370 8.28 -3.58 -31.03
N GLN A 371 8.75 -4.80 -31.31
CA GLN A 371 7.93 -5.87 -31.88
C GLN A 371 6.79 -6.26 -30.93
N GLY A 372 7.07 -6.35 -29.63
CA GLY A 372 6.06 -6.57 -28.60
C GLY A 372 5.02 -5.47 -28.56
N LEU A 373 5.48 -4.22 -28.56
CA LEU A 373 4.62 -3.04 -28.50
C LEU A 373 3.70 -2.96 -29.72
N GLU A 374 4.22 -3.16 -30.92
CA GLU A 374 3.43 -3.20 -32.15
C GLU A 374 2.37 -4.31 -32.10
N TYR A 375 2.74 -5.51 -31.63
CA TYR A 375 1.81 -6.62 -31.50
C TYR A 375 0.69 -6.32 -30.50
N GLU A 376 1.03 -5.89 -29.29
CA GLU A 376 0.07 -5.65 -28.20
C GLU A 376 -0.87 -4.48 -28.53
N VAL A 377 -0.35 -3.38 -29.10
CA VAL A 377 -1.18 -2.25 -29.55
C VAL A 377 -2.11 -2.66 -30.70
N ALA A 378 -1.65 -3.52 -31.62
CA ALA A 378 -2.49 -4.01 -32.71
C ALA A 378 -3.65 -4.92 -32.23
N GLN A 379 -3.62 -5.43 -31.00
CA GLN A 379 -4.73 -6.18 -30.41
C GLN A 379 -5.82 -5.27 -29.82
N LEU A 380 -5.57 -3.97 -29.68
CA LEU A 380 -6.52 -3.05 -29.06
C LEU A 380 -7.60 -2.66 -30.08
N ASN A 381 -8.81 -3.16 -29.86
CA ASN A 381 -10.00 -2.75 -30.60
C ASN A 381 -10.89 -1.86 -29.73
N VAL A 382 -11.11 -0.63 -30.16
CA VAL A 382 -11.91 0.37 -29.43
C VAL A 382 -13.35 -0.10 -29.20
N SER A 383 -13.95 -0.87 -30.11
CA SER A 383 -15.30 -1.42 -29.91
C SER A 383 -15.39 -2.44 -28.79
N ASP A 384 -14.25 -3.04 -28.43
CA ASP A 384 -14.14 -4.13 -27.46
C ASP A 384 -13.50 -3.64 -26.16
N ALA A 385 -13.30 -2.33 -26.00
CA ALA A 385 -12.77 -1.74 -24.78
C ALA A 385 -13.67 -2.12 -23.58
N PRO A 386 -13.10 -2.59 -22.46
CA PRO A 386 -13.87 -3.18 -21.38
C PRO A 386 -14.76 -2.15 -20.71
N VAL A 387 -15.97 -2.53 -20.35
CA VAL A 387 -16.81 -1.76 -19.42
C VAL A 387 -16.35 -2.06 -17.99
N PRO A 388 -16.26 -1.08 -17.07
CA PRO A 388 -15.91 -1.35 -15.67
C PRO A 388 -16.84 -2.40 -15.03
N GLY A 389 -16.26 -3.53 -14.61
CA GLY A 389 -16.93 -4.58 -13.84
C GLY A 389 -16.73 -4.45 -12.32
N ASP A 390 -15.67 -3.75 -11.93
CA ASP A 390 -15.23 -3.40 -10.58
C ASP A 390 -14.23 -2.24 -10.71
N PHE A 391 -13.74 -1.68 -9.60
CA PHE A 391 -12.71 -0.63 -9.62
C PHE A 391 -11.27 -1.18 -9.71
N TYR A 392 -11.02 -2.37 -9.16
CA TYR A 392 -9.69 -2.93 -8.91
C TYR A 392 -9.08 -3.58 -10.16
N PHE A 393 -9.62 -4.72 -10.61
CA PHE A 393 -9.12 -5.49 -11.74
C PHE A 393 -9.23 -4.72 -13.05
N TRP A 394 -10.33 -3.99 -13.24
CA TRP A 394 -10.49 -3.09 -14.39
C TRP A 394 -9.40 -2.02 -14.39
N GLY A 395 -9.16 -1.37 -13.25
CA GLY A 395 -8.14 -0.34 -13.10
C GLY A 395 -6.75 -0.88 -13.42
N GLY A 396 -6.36 -2.00 -12.81
CA GLY A 396 -5.07 -2.66 -13.05
C GLY A 396 -4.84 -3.00 -14.51
N THR A 397 -5.85 -3.57 -15.18
CA THR A 397 -5.79 -3.94 -16.61
C THR A 397 -5.58 -2.71 -17.51
N LEU A 398 -6.34 -1.63 -17.26
CA LEU A 398 -6.19 -0.42 -18.04
C LEU A 398 -4.87 0.31 -17.74
N ALA A 399 -4.36 0.28 -16.51
CA ALA A 399 -3.07 0.88 -16.19
C ALA A 399 -1.92 0.16 -16.90
N ALA A 400 -1.95 -1.17 -16.97
CA ALA A 400 -1.01 -1.96 -17.78
C ALA A 400 -1.11 -1.62 -19.28
N THR A 401 -2.33 -1.41 -19.78
CA THR A 401 -2.57 -0.96 -21.17
C THR A 401 -2.03 0.46 -21.38
N ALA A 402 -2.27 1.38 -20.44
CA ALA A 402 -1.83 2.77 -20.50
C ALA A 402 -0.30 2.89 -20.50
N ARG A 403 0.39 1.95 -19.86
CA ARG A 403 1.85 1.86 -19.89
C ARG A 403 2.40 1.69 -21.32
N LEU A 404 1.68 1.03 -22.23
CA LEU A 404 2.07 0.89 -23.64
C LEU A 404 2.20 2.25 -24.34
N ALA A 405 1.29 3.20 -24.07
CA ALA A 405 1.36 4.55 -24.64
C ALA A 405 2.60 5.32 -24.17
N ILE A 406 2.99 5.15 -22.90
CA ILE A 406 4.19 5.80 -22.36
C ILE A 406 5.45 5.19 -22.99
N ILE A 407 5.52 3.86 -23.11
CA ILE A 407 6.66 3.20 -23.77
C ILE A 407 6.74 3.59 -25.26
N ALA A 408 5.60 3.71 -25.95
CA ALA A 408 5.56 4.22 -27.31
C ALA A 408 6.11 5.65 -27.44
N ASP A 409 5.76 6.55 -26.53
CA ASP A 409 6.29 7.92 -26.46
C ASP A 409 7.81 7.95 -26.16
N ASP A 410 8.26 7.11 -25.22
CA ASP A 410 9.68 6.93 -24.88
C ASP A 410 10.49 6.48 -26.10
N LEU A 411 9.96 5.52 -26.87
CA LEU A 411 10.56 4.97 -28.09
C LEU A 411 10.28 5.80 -29.36
N LYS A 412 9.63 6.96 -29.23
CA LYS A 412 9.30 7.87 -30.35
C LYS A 412 8.40 7.25 -31.42
N ARG A 413 7.59 6.26 -31.06
CA ARG A 413 6.53 5.64 -31.88
C ARG A 413 5.17 6.26 -31.61
N THR A 414 5.08 7.55 -31.93
CA THR A 414 3.86 8.35 -31.73
C THR A 414 2.64 7.79 -32.48
N ASP A 415 2.85 7.01 -33.54
CA ASP A 415 1.82 6.28 -34.28
C ASP A 415 1.11 5.22 -33.42
N LEU A 416 1.79 4.66 -32.41
CA LEU A 416 1.24 3.66 -31.51
C LEU A 416 0.56 4.26 -30.26
N VAL A 417 0.75 5.55 -29.99
CA VAL A 417 0.15 6.23 -28.82
C VAL A 417 -1.36 6.38 -28.99
N LYS A 418 -1.79 6.86 -30.17
CA LYS A 418 -3.20 7.20 -30.42
C LYS A 418 -4.15 6.01 -30.25
N PRO A 419 -3.89 4.80 -30.82
CA PRO A 419 -4.75 3.64 -30.62
C PRO A 419 -4.95 3.27 -29.14
N VAL A 420 -3.87 3.34 -28.35
CA VAL A 420 -3.94 3.08 -26.91
C VAL A 420 -4.82 4.12 -26.22
N VAL A 421 -4.60 5.41 -26.48
CA VAL A 421 -5.39 6.49 -25.85
C VAL A 421 -6.87 6.42 -26.22
N GLU A 422 -7.21 6.10 -27.48
CA GLU A 422 -8.60 5.93 -27.91
C GLU A 422 -9.26 4.73 -27.24
N TYR A 423 -8.55 3.62 -27.08
CA TYR A 423 -9.03 2.45 -26.34
C TYR A 423 -9.28 2.76 -24.86
N LEU A 424 -8.34 3.46 -24.20
CA LEU A 424 -8.50 3.88 -22.82
C LEU A 424 -9.70 4.81 -22.65
N LYS A 425 -9.86 5.83 -23.52
CA LYS A 425 -11.00 6.77 -23.47
C LYS A 425 -12.33 6.05 -23.61
N ALA A 426 -12.46 5.12 -24.56
CA ALA A 426 -13.70 4.36 -24.75
C ALA A 426 -14.11 3.59 -23.49
N SER A 427 -13.15 2.97 -22.78
CA SER A 427 -13.42 2.31 -21.50
C SER A 427 -13.70 3.31 -20.37
N PHE A 428 -12.95 4.40 -20.30
CA PHE A 428 -13.03 5.40 -19.23
C PHE A 428 -14.31 6.26 -19.31
N ASP A 429 -14.88 6.44 -20.49
CA ASP A 429 -16.11 7.22 -20.70
C ASP A 429 -17.29 6.71 -19.86
N HIS A 430 -17.29 5.42 -19.51
CA HIS A 430 -18.27 4.82 -18.61
C HIS A 430 -18.28 5.44 -17.21
N TRP A 431 -17.17 6.01 -16.73
CA TRP A 431 -17.11 6.67 -15.43
C TRP A 431 -17.92 7.95 -15.36
N PHE A 432 -18.21 8.57 -16.50
CA PHE A 432 -18.96 9.83 -16.57
C PHE A 432 -20.45 9.61 -16.89
N GLN A 433 -20.86 8.35 -17.09
CA GLN A 433 -22.21 8.00 -17.53
C GLN A 433 -23.02 7.38 -16.39
N PRO A 434 -24.12 8.01 -15.94
CA PRO A 434 -25.00 7.43 -14.91
C PRO A 434 -25.67 6.11 -15.31
N SER A 435 -25.63 5.74 -16.59
CA SER A 435 -26.15 4.47 -17.13
C SER A 435 -25.20 3.28 -16.99
N SER A 436 -23.95 3.50 -16.56
CA SER A 436 -22.99 2.41 -16.35
C SER A 436 -23.41 1.49 -15.20
N THR A 437 -23.00 0.22 -15.26
CA THR A 437 -23.36 -0.81 -14.27
C THR A 437 -22.60 -0.64 -12.96
N VAL A 438 -21.35 -0.18 -13.04
CA VAL A 438 -20.50 0.14 -11.89
C VAL A 438 -20.34 1.65 -11.84
N LEU A 439 -20.68 2.26 -10.71
CA LEU A 439 -20.76 3.70 -10.56
C LEU A 439 -20.00 4.15 -9.32
N PRO A 440 -19.16 5.20 -9.42
CA PRO A 440 -18.69 5.90 -8.24
C PRO A 440 -19.77 6.80 -7.65
N ALA A 441 -19.86 6.85 -6.33
CA ALA A 441 -20.75 7.73 -5.59
C ALA A 441 -19.99 8.46 -4.50
N TYR A 442 -20.48 9.63 -4.09
CA TYR A 442 -19.95 10.34 -2.94
C TYR A 442 -20.73 9.92 -1.69
N GLU A 443 -20.02 9.34 -0.72
CA GLU A 443 -20.58 8.91 0.54
C GLU A 443 -20.51 10.06 1.54
N SER A 444 -21.68 10.55 1.97
CA SER A 444 -21.78 11.85 2.64
C SER A 444 -21.62 11.81 4.16
N THR A 445 -21.67 10.63 4.79
CA THR A 445 -21.59 10.53 6.26
C THR A 445 -20.16 10.50 6.78
N TRP A 446 -19.25 9.81 6.09
CA TRP A 446 -17.81 9.86 6.35
C TRP A 446 -17.10 10.85 5.45
N GLY A 447 -17.56 11.04 4.21
CA GLY A 447 -16.99 11.98 3.25
C GLY A 447 -15.87 11.36 2.41
N GLY A 448 -16.22 10.82 1.24
CA GLY A 448 -15.29 10.31 0.24
C GLY A 448 -15.95 9.66 -0.96
N VAL A 449 -15.17 9.32 -1.97
CA VAL A 449 -15.67 8.59 -3.16
C VAL A 449 -15.62 7.09 -2.88
N ILE A 450 -16.70 6.37 -3.18
CA ILE A 450 -16.79 4.92 -3.05
C ILE A 450 -17.46 4.28 -4.27
N ASN A 451 -17.33 2.97 -4.42
CA ASN A 451 -18.20 2.19 -5.30
C ASN A 451 -19.63 2.21 -4.74
N LYS A 452 -20.57 2.72 -5.53
CA LYS A 452 -21.98 2.88 -5.15
C LYS A 452 -22.62 1.59 -4.64
N ALA A 453 -22.33 0.46 -5.28
CA ALA A 453 -22.87 -0.84 -4.90
C ALA A 453 -22.27 -1.35 -3.58
N GLY A 454 -21.09 -0.84 -3.19
CA GLY A 454 -20.45 -1.18 -1.93
C GLY A 454 -21.03 -0.46 -0.71
N ALA A 455 -21.81 0.62 -0.89
CA ALA A 455 -22.36 1.41 0.21
C ALA A 455 -23.18 0.58 1.22
N ASN A 456 -23.77 -0.55 0.77
CA ASN A 456 -24.50 -1.49 1.61
C ASN A 456 -23.97 -2.94 1.55
N ASN A 457 -22.82 -3.17 0.91
CA ASN A 457 -22.26 -4.51 0.72
C ASN A 457 -20.73 -4.48 0.78
N VAL A 458 -20.18 -4.98 1.89
CA VAL A 458 -18.72 -5.02 2.15
C VAL A 458 -17.96 -5.92 1.18
N TRP A 459 -18.63 -6.83 0.46
CA TRP A 459 -17.99 -7.76 -0.47
C TRP A 459 -17.81 -7.18 -1.88
N VAL A 460 -18.37 -6.00 -2.17
CA VAL A 460 -18.13 -5.30 -3.44
C VAL A 460 -16.77 -4.62 -3.37
N ASP A 461 -15.95 -4.86 -4.41
CA ASP A 461 -14.63 -4.24 -4.58
C ASP A 461 -13.80 -4.30 -3.28
N PHE A 462 -13.71 -5.49 -2.69
CA PHE A 462 -12.88 -5.74 -1.50
C PHE A 462 -13.18 -4.82 -0.29
N GLY A 463 -14.39 -4.26 -0.25
CA GLY A 463 -14.81 -3.33 0.82
C GLY A 463 -14.52 -1.87 0.51
N ASN A 464 -14.34 -1.49 -0.76
CA ASN A 464 -14.20 -0.09 -1.18
C ASN A 464 -15.38 0.78 -0.68
N GLY A 465 -16.61 0.25 -0.66
CA GLY A 465 -17.78 0.91 -0.03
C GLY A 465 -17.65 1.22 1.46
N PHE A 466 -16.68 0.59 2.12
CA PHE A 466 -16.29 0.72 3.52
C PHE A 466 -14.88 1.28 3.65
N TYR A 467 -14.40 2.02 2.63
CA TYR A 467 -13.12 2.71 2.63
C TYR A 467 -11.87 1.82 2.67
N ASN A 468 -12.02 0.52 2.38
CA ASN A 468 -10.86 -0.34 2.15
C ASN A 468 -10.21 0.04 0.81
N ASP A 469 -8.88 0.00 0.75
CA ASP A 469 -8.11 -0.14 -0.49
C ASP A 469 -8.24 1.01 -1.49
N HIS A 470 -8.76 2.17 -1.07
CA HIS A 470 -8.93 3.35 -1.94
C HIS A 470 -7.65 3.73 -2.66
N HIS A 471 -6.51 3.78 -1.95
CA HIS A 471 -5.22 4.05 -2.58
C HIS A 471 -4.77 3.01 -3.61
N PHE A 472 -5.12 1.72 -3.46
CA PHE A 472 -4.83 0.70 -4.46
C PHE A 472 -5.67 0.94 -5.71
N HIS A 473 -6.98 1.07 -5.55
CA HIS A 473 -7.93 1.19 -6.66
C HIS A 473 -7.74 2.50 -7.41
N TYR A 474 -7.64 3.61 -6.67
CA TYR A 474 -7.60 4.95 -7.25
C TYR A 474 -6.22 5.28 -7.83
N GLY A 475 -5.15 4.59 -7.40
CA GLY A 475 -3.85 4.63 -8.04
C GLY A 475 -3.90 4.25 -9.52
N TYR A 476 -4.57 3.13 -9.82
CA TYR A 476 -4.77 2.68 -11.18
C TYR A 476 -5.66 3.63 -11.99
N PHE A 477 -6.78 4.06 -11.42
CA PHE A 477 -7.67 5.05 -12.04
C PHE A 477 -6.94 6.34 -12.41
N LEU A 478 -6.17 6.91 -11.48
CA LEU A 478 -5.41 8.16 -11.69
C LEU A 478 -4.28 7.96 -12.71
N THR A 479 -3.64 6.79 -12.74
CA THR A 479 -2.64 6.46 -13.77
C THR A 479 -3.23 6.53 -15.17
N VAL A 480 -4.38 5.88 -15.38
CA VAL A 480 -5.06 5.86 -16.69
C VAL A 480 -5.51 7.27 -17.09
N ALA A 481 -6.16 8.01 -16.18
CA ALA A 481 -6.58 9.39 -16.41
C ALA A 481 -5.40 10.30 -16.77
N ALA A 482 -4.27 10.16 -16.08
CA ALA A 482 -3.07 10.94 -16.33
C ALA A 482 -2.48 10.65 -17.71
N VAL A 483 -2.45 9.39 -18.16
CA VAL A 483 -1.98 9.01 -19.49
C VAL A 483 -2.88 9.59 -20.58
N ILE A 484 -4.22 9.51 -20.43
CA ILE A 484 -5.15 10.15 -21.37
C ILE A 484 -4.87 11.67 -21.43
N ALA A 485 -4.85 12.33 -20.27
CA ALA A 485 -4.62 13.77 -20.17
C ALA A 485 -3.26 14.25 -20.72
N LYS A 486 -2.21 13.43 -20.59
CA LYS A 486 -0.89 13.72 -21.16
C LYS A 486 -0.95 13.90 -22.68
N PHE A 487 -1.80 13.12 -23.37
CA PHE A 487 -1.89 13.11 -24.83
C PHE A 487 -3.17 13.78 -25.37
N ASP A 488 -4.15 14.10 -24.53
CA ASP A 488 -5.39 14.80 -24.89
C ASP A 488 -5.71 15.92 -23.89
N LYS A 489 -5.31 17.15 -24.25
CA LYS A 489 -5.51 18.34 -23.42
C LYS A 489 -6.96 18.80 -23.35
N GLU A 490 -7.78 18.51 -24.36
CA GLU A 490 -9.20 18.85 -24.32
C GLU A 490 -9.96 17.91 -23.37
N TRP A 491 -9.62 16.61 -23.39
CA TRP A 491 -10.12 15.66 -22.40
C TRP A 491 -9.75 16.09 -20.97
N LEU A 492 -8.49 16.49 -20.75
CA LEU A 492 -8.07 17.03 -19.45
C LEU A 492 -8.93 18.22 -19.04
N LYS A 493 -9.12 19.22 -19.92
CA LYS A 493 -9.94 20.40 -19.62
C LYS A 493 -11.39 20.04 -19.27
N GLN A 494 -11.94 19.01 -19.92
CA GLN A 494 -13.31 18.57 -19.71
C GLN A 494 -13.50 17.78 -18.40
N HIS A 495 -12.54 16.93 -18.03
CA HIS A 495 -12.72 15.93 -16.96
C HIS A 495 -11.91 16.20 -15.70
N LYS A 496 -11.04 17.22 -15.69
CA LYS A 496 -10.12 17.52 -14.57
C LYS A 496 -10.79 17.51 -13.20
N ASP A 497 -11.91 18.21 -13.04
CA ASP A 497 -12.55 18.37 -11.73
C ASP A 497 -13.15 17.04 -11.24
N TYR A 498 -13.71 16.23 -12.15
CA TYR A 498 -14.20 14.88 -11.84
C TYR A 498 -13.08 13.96 -11.35
N ILE A 499 -11.94 13.96 -12.03
CA ILE A 499 -10.78 13.15 -11.64
C ILE A 499 -10.17 13.65 -10.33
N ASN A 500 -10.19 14.97 -10.08
CA ASN A 500 -9.68 15.55 -8.85
C ASN A 500 -10.42 15.06 -7.59
N TRP A 501 -11.68 14.61 -7.68
CA TRP A 501 -12.35 13.99 -6.52
C TRP A 501 -11.65 12.71 -6.04
N PHE A 502 -11.12 11.90 -6.95
CA PHE A 502 -10.34 10.71 -6.60
C PHE A 502 -8.96 11.07 -6.05
N ALA A 503 -8.31 12.08 -6.65
CA ALA A 503 -7.05 12.59 -6.13
C ALA A 503 -7.20 13.17 -4.72
N ARG A 504 -8.28 13.93 -4.45
CA ARG A 504 -8.60 14.47 -3.12
C ARG A 504 -8.85 13.37 -2.10
N ASP A 505 -9.42 12.23 -2.51
CA ASP A 505 -9.66 11.12 -1.58
C ASP A 505 -8.35 10.52 -1.03
N ILE A 506 -7.32 10.36 -1.85
CA ILE A 506 -6.07 9.67 -1.44
C ILE A 506 -4.88 10.61 -1.19
N ILE A 507 -4.85 11.82 -1.75
CA ILE A 507 -3.73 12.76 -1.62
C ILE A 507 -4.13 14.20 -1.24
N ASN A 508 -5.29 14.44 -0.64
CA ASN A 508 -5.59 15.77 -0.09
C ASN A 508 -4.58 16.16 0.99
N PRO A 509 -3.85 17.28 0.87
CA PRO A 509 -2.83 17.69 1.85
C PRO A 509 -3.35 18.61 2.96
N SER A 510 -4.64 18.96 2.96
CA SER A 510 -5.17 20.10 3.73
C SER A 510 -6.49 19.80 4.46
N ASP A 511 -6.61 20.26 5.70
CA ASP A 511 -7.86 20.20 6.48
C ASP A 511 -8.91 21.24 6.02
N GLN A 512 -8.54 22.11 5.07
CA GLN A 512 -9.43 23.11 4.49
C GLN A 512 -10.32 22.54 3.36
N ASP A 513 -10.13 21.27 2.97
CA ASP A 513 -11.06 20.57 2.08
C ASP A 513 -12.31 20.14 2.89
N PRO A 514 -13.51 20.67 2.60
CA PRO A 514 -14.71 20.36 3.36
C PRO A 514 -15.35 19.01 2.98
N TYR A 515 -14.77 18.26 2.03
CA TYR A 515 -15.35 17.01 1.51
C TYR A 515 -14.45 15.78 1.65
N PHE A 516 -13.14 15.94 1.83
CA PHE A 516 -12.18 14.83 1.90
C PHE A 516 -11.19 14.99 3.06
N PRO A 517 -10.86 13.91 3.80
CA PRO A 517 -9.86 13.98 4.86
C PRO A 517 -8.45 14.17 4.29
N ILE A 518 -7.49 14.57 5.12
CA ILE A 518 -6.08 14.64 4.72
C ILE A 518 -5.57 13.22 4.44
N THR A 519 -5.07 12.96 3.23
CA THR A 519 -4.42 11.70 2.78
C THR A 519 -5.01 10.44 3.45
N ARG A 520 -6.27 10.08 3.11
CA ARG A 520 -7.11 9.13 3.87
C ARG A 520 -6.40 7.89 4.42
N CYS A 521 -5.66 7.18 3.57
CA CYS A 521 -5.01 5.91 3.93
C CYS A 521 -3.67 6.10 4.65
N ARG A 522 -3.08 7.30 4.63
CA ARG A 522 -1.72 7.55 5.10
C ARG A 522 -1.67 7.74 6.62
N ASP A 523 -0.87 6.92 7.29
CA ASP A 523 -0.48 7.13 8.68
C ASP A 523 0.98 7.64 8.73
N TRP A 524 1.15 8.94 8.97
CA TRP A 524 2.47 9.58 8.95
C TRP A 524 3.41 9.05 10.04
N PHE A 525 2.90 8.68 11.22
CA PHE A 525 3.69 8.16 12.33
C PHE A 525 3.99 6.66 12.17
N SER A 526 3.10 5.88 11.55
CA SER A 526 3.42 4.51 11.13
C SER A 526 4.41 4.46 9.97
N GLY A 527 4.49 5.53 9.18
CA GLY A 527 5.39 5.65 8.05
C GLY A 527 4.87 4.98 6.77
N HIS A 528 3.74 4.28 6.82
CA HIS A 528 3.09 3.61 5.69
C HIS A 528 1.57 3.80 5.74
N SER A 529 0.88 3.33 4.71
CA SER A 529 -0.57 3.40 4.59
C SER A 529 -1.26 2.21 5.25
N TRP A 530 -2.52 2.39 5.65
CA TRP A 530 -3.43 1.32 6.06
C TRP A 530 -4.49 1.10 5.00
N ALA A 531 -4.57 -0.13 4.49
CA ALA A 531 -5.56 -0.60 3.52
C ALA A 531 -6.96 -0.65 4.15
N SER A 532 -7.07 -1.29 5.31
CA SER A 532 -8.32 -1.38 6.09
C SER A 532 -8.98 -0.02 6.36
N GLY A 533 -10.24 0.10 5.95
CA GLY A 533 -11.14 1.20 6.29
C GLY A 533 -12.03 0.85 7.49
N ILE A 534 -13.33 1.07 7.34
CA ILE A 534 -14.34 0.93 8.41
C ILE A 534 -15.06 -0.43 8.43
N ALA A 535 -14.71 -1.33 7.52
CA ALA A 535 -15.22 -2.70 7.52
C ALA A 535 -14.98 -3.37 8.88
N ASN A 536 -15.88 -4.28 9.28
CA ASN A 536 -15.77 -5.05 10.54
C ASN A 536 -15.55 -4.17 11.79
N GLY A 537 -16.20 -3.00 11.85
CA GLY A 537 -16.07 -2.05 12.95
C GLY A 537 -14.73 -1.33 13.03
N ALA A 538 -14.04 -1.24 11.88
CA ALA A 538 -12.70 -0.68 11.76
C ALA A 538 -11.69 -1.32 12.73
N GLY A 539 -11.77 -2.65 12.94
CA GLY A 539 -10.92 -3.37 13.91
C GLY A 539 -9.42 -3.33 13.56
N SER A 540 -8.78 -4.50 13.46
CA SER A 540 -7.34 -4.56 13.14
C SER A 540 -7.01 -3.72 11.91
N ARG A 541 -5.89 -3.01 11.99
CA ARG A 541 -5.34 -2.30 10.83
C ARG A 541 -4.44 -3.25 10.05
N ASP A 542 -4.61 -3.28 8.74
CA ASP A 542 -3.79 -4.10 7.84
C ASP A 542 -3.25 -3.29 6.65
N GLN A 543 -2.12 -3.76 6.15
CA GLN A 543 -1.53 -3.42 4.86
C GLN A 543 -0.87 -4.69 4.30
N GLU A 544 -1.32 -5.14 3.13
CA GLU A 544 -0.75 -6.30 2.43
C GLU A 544 0.21 -5.84 1.33
N SER A 545 -0.31 -5.22 0.27
CA SER A 545 0.46 -4.81 -0.90
C SER A 545 1.10 -3.43 -0.74
N VAL A 546 2.38 -3.38 -0.38
CA VAL A 546 3.12 -2.11 -0.44
C VAL A 546 3.40 -1.67 -1.88
N GLY A 547 3.47 -2.60 -2.83
CA GLY A 547 3.64 -2.29 -4.25
C GLY A 547 2.46 -1.48 -4.79
N GLU A 548 1.23 -1.86 -4.45
CA GLU A 548 0.03 -1.12 -4.82
C GLU A 548 -0.13 0.18 -4.03
N ALA A 549 0.30 0.25 -2.76
CA ALA A 549 0.31 1.50 -1.99
C ALA A 549 1.20 2.55 -2.66
N ILE A 550 2.40 2.14 -3.07
CA ILE A 550 3.35 2.98 -3.80
C ILE A 550 2.76 3.38 -5.15
N ASN A 551 2.12 2.44 -5.86
CA ASN A 551 1.42 2.73 -7.11
C ASN A 551 0.25 3.72 -6.91
N GLY A 552 -0.45 3.66 -5.79
CA GLY A 552 -1.47 4.62 -5.36
C GLY A 552 -0.98 6.06 -5.47
N TYR A 553 0.12 6.34 -4.77
CA TYR A 553 0.73 7.66 -4.77
C TYR A 553 1.50 7.99 -6.06
N TYR A 554 2.01 6.98 -6.77
CA TYR A 554 2.62 7.16 -8.08
C TYR A 554 1.59 7.56 -9.14
N GLY A 555 0.41 6.93 -9.20
CA GLY A 555 -0.69 7.33 -10.07
C GLY A 555 -1.17 8.75 -9.77
N ALA A 556 -1.23 9.12 -8.49
CA ALA A 556 -1.51 10.49 -8.08
C ALA A 556 -0.41 11.48 -8.48
N LEU A 557 0.86 11.09 -8.43
CA LEU A 557 1.99 11.86 -8.96
C LEU A 557 1.86 12.10 -10.47
N LEU A 558 1.52 11.06 -11.23
CA LEU A 558 1.29 11.17 -12.68
C LEU A 558 0.17 12.18 -12.98
N TRP A 559 -0.97 12.07 -12.29
CA TRP A 559 -2.08 13.01 -12.42
C TRP A 559 -1.67 14.44 -12.03
N ALA A 560 -1.00 14.61 -10.88
CA ALA A 560 -0.51 15.91 -10.43
C ALA A 560 0.41 16.56 -11.46
N SER A 561 1.25 15.78 -12.16
CA SER A 561 2.20 16.30 -13.15
C SER A 561 1.54 16.88 -14.41
N VAL A 562 0.29 16.51 -14.71
CA VAL A 562 -0.46 17.02 -15.88
C VAL A 562 -1.60 17.97 -15.50
N ALA A 563 -2.16 17.83 -14.29
CA ALA A 563 -3.37 18.54 -13.89
C ALA A 563 -3.17 19.56 -12.76
N LEU A 564 -2.14 19.43 -11.93
CA LEU A 564 -1.97 20.21 -10.68
C LEU A 564 -0.67 21.04 -10.68
N SER A 565 -0.47 21.84 -9.63
CA SER A 565 0.77 22.62 -9.43
C SER A 565 1.93 21.73 -8.98
N SER A 566 3.16 22.25 -9.10
CA SER A 566 4.39 21.57 -8.67
C SER A 566 4.42 21.22 -7.18
N GLU A 567 3.66 21.93 -6.35
CA GLU A 567 3.56 21.64 -4.92
C GLU A 567 2.90 20.28 -4.67
N TYR A 568 1.82 19.96 -5.40
CA TYR A 568 1.16 18.65 -5.29
C TYR A 568 1.99 17.52 -5.93
N VAL A 569 2.78 17.83 -6.97
CA VAL A 569 3.78 16.89 -7.52
C VAL A 569 4.80 16.52 -6.44
N ASN A 570 5.35 17.50 -5.73
CA ASN A 570 6.31 17.24 -4.66
C ASN A 570 5.66 16.54 -3.46
N PHE A 571 4.41 16.86 -3.13
CA PHE A 571 3.67 16.15 -2.08
C PHE A 571 3.44 14.68 -2.44
N ALA A 572 3.02 14.38 -3.67
CA ALA A 572 2.88 13.00 -4.15
C ALA A 572 4.23 12.25 -4.14
N LYS A 573 5.34 12.92 -4.49
CA LYS A 573 6.69 12.35 -4.35
C LYS A 573 7.06 12.05 -2.90
N LEU A 574 6.69 12.90 -1.94
CA LEU A 574 6.90 12.64 -0.52
C LEU A 574 6.11 11.42 -0.05
N LEU A 575 4.86 11.27 -0.49
CA LEU A 575 4.05 10.09 -0.19
C LEU A 575 4.70 8.81 -0.74
N VAL A 576 5.13 8.82 -1.99
CA VAL A 576 5.91 7.71 -2.58
C VAL A 576 7.18 7.42 -1.77
N ALA A 577 8.00 8.44 -1.48
CA ALA A 577 9.28 8.27 -0.82
C ALA A 577 9.14 7.68 0.60
N THR A 578 8.12 8.12 1.33
CA THR A 578 7.86 7.64 2.68
C THR A 578 7.27 6.23 2.70
N GLU A 579 6.37 5.90 1.77
CA GLU A 579 5.84 4.53 1.61
C GLU A 579 6.95 3.53 1.21
N GLN A 580 7.81 3.90 0.24
CA GLN A 580 8.99 3.11 -0.14
C GLN A 580 9.98 2.94 1.02
N HIS A 581 10.17 3.98 1.84
CA HIS A 581 11.04 3.89 3.00
C HIS A 581 10.49 2.90 4.03
N ALA A 582 9.20 2.95 4.34
CA ALA A 582 8.58 1.99 5.24
C ALA A 582 8.56 0.56 4.68
N ALA A 583 8.33 0.38 3.37
CA ALA A 583 8.44 -0.93 2.71
C ALA A 583 9.82 -1.56 2.92
N LYS A 584 10.90 -0.79 2.74
CA LYS A 584 12.29 -1.24 2.98
C LYS A 584 12.57 -1.63 4.43
N VAL A 585 11.85 -1.03 5.39
CA VAL A 585 12.06 -1.28 6.82
C VAL A 585 11.22 -2.45 7.32
N TYR A 586 9.98 -2.60 6.83
CA TYR A 586 8.99 -3.53 7.39
C TYR A 586 8.65 -4.71 6.48
N TRP A 587 8.80 -4.59 5.16
CA TRP A 587 8.52 -5.68 4.22
C TRP A 587 9.79 -6.35 3.70
N HIS A 588 10.90 -5.62 3.62
CA HIS A 588 12.16 -6.16 3.11
C HIS A 588 12.99 -6.73 4.25
N LEU A 589 13.20 -8.04 4.26
CA LEU A 589 13.93 -8.73 5.32
C LEU A 589 15.31 -9.15 4.83
N TYR A 590 16.30 -8.95 5.70
CA TYR A 590 17.69 -9.23 5.40
C TYR A 590 18.22 -10.28 6.40
N PRO A 591 18.38 -11.55 5.96
CA PRO A 591 18.76 -12.65 6.84
C PRO A 591 20.06 -12.45 7.63
N ASP A 592 20.96 -11.61 7.14
CA ASP A 592 22.29 -11.36 7.69
C ASP A 592 22.36 -10.15 8.64
N LEU A 593 21.26 -9.43 8.88
CA LEU A 593 21.22 -8.38 9.90
C LEU A 593 21.39 -8.97 11.30
N ALA A 594 22.12 -8.24 12.15
CA ALA A 594 22.34 -8.62 13.54
C ALA A 594 21.06 -8.46 14.37
N GLU A 595 20.87 -9.35 15.36
CA GLU A 595 19.74 -9.24 16.30
C GLU A 595 19.79 -7.97 17.16
N SER A 596 21.01 -7.45 17.40
CA SER A 596 21.26 -6.23 18.16
C SER A 596 21.13 -4.95 17.33
N ASP A 597 20.80 -5.04 16.04
CA ASP A 597 20.56 -3.86 15.22
C ASP A 597 19.30 -3.14 15.71
N ARG A 598 19.49 -1.95 16.28
CA ARG A 598 18.41 -1.15 16.86
C ARG A 598 17.41 -0.66 15.82
N ASP A 599 17.80 -0.61 14.54
CA ASP A 599 17.00 -0.10 13.43
C ASP A 599 16.46 -1.24 12.55
N ASN A 600 16.57 -2.49 13.01
CA ASN A 600 15.90 -3.65 12.43
C ASN A 600 14.53 -3.86 13.11
N ALA A 601 13.46 -3.95 12.31
CA ALA A 601 12.10 -4.18 12.81
C ALA A 601 11.89 -5.59 13.38
N TYR A 602 12.67 -6.57 12.90
CA TYR A 602 12.52 -7.99 13.23
C TYR A 602 13.85 -8.55 13.75
N PRO A 603 14.15 -8.40 15.06
CA PRO A 603 15.36 -8.93 15.68
C PRO A 603 15.43 -10.46 15.66
N GLU A 604 14.33 -11.17 15.38
CA GLU A 604 14.28 -12.64 15.28
C GLU A 604 14.90 -13.17 13.97
N PRO A 605 15.98 -13.98 14.00
CA PRO A 605 16.63 -14.49 12.79
C PRO A 605 15.72 -15.32 11.89
N GLU A 606 14.84 -16.15 12.49
CA GLU A 606 13.94 -17.01 11.73
C GLU A 606 12.92 -16.22 10.91
N ILE A 607 12.48 -15.06 11.41
CA ILE A 607 11.61 -14.15 10.64
C ILE A 607 12.38 -13.57 9.46
N ARG A 608 13.63 -13.14 9.68
CA ARG A 608 14.43 -12.56 8.59
C ARG A 608 14.73 -13.54 7.46
N LYS A 609 14.77 -14.86 7.74
CA LYS A 609 14.90 -15.92 6.73
C LYS A 609 13.70 -16.05 5.81
N LEU A 610 12.56 -15.44 6.14
CA LEU A 610 11.40 -15.37 5.25
C LEU A 610 11.62 -14.40 4.08
N VAL A 611 12.66 -13.55 4.13
CA VAL A 611 13.09 -12.60 3.09
C VAL A 611 12.12 -11.45 2.81
N THR A 612 10.81 -11.68 2.91
CA THR A 612 9.81 -10.64 2.73
C THR A 612 8.54 -10.93 3.52
N MET A 613 7.86 -9.86 3.98
CA MET A 613 6.52 -9.95 4.57
C MET A 613 5.47 -9.95 3.46
N GLY A 614 4.39 -10.70 3.69
CA GLY A 614 3.16 -10.59 2.90
C GLY A 614 2.22 -9.57 3.52
N ASN A 615 1.95 -9.72 4.82
CA ASN A 615 1.02 -8.88 5.56
C ASN A 615 1.71 -8.22 6.77
N VAL A 616 1.43 -6.93 6.97
CA VAL A 616 1.77 -6.20 8.19
C VAL A 616 0.49 -5.62 8.78
N LEU A 617 0.05 -6.22 9.89
CA LEU A 617 -1.05 -5.74 10.70
C LEU A 617 -0.51 -5.08 11.97
N ASP A 618 -1.39 -4.39 12.67
CA ASP A 618 -1.14 -3.85 14.00
C ASP A 618 -0.68 -4.91 15.01
N TRP A 619 -1.30 -6.09 15.04
CA TRP A 619 -0.99 -7.17 16.00
C TRP A 619 -0.25 -8.39 15.40
N GLN A 620 -0.13 -8.51 14.08
CA GLN A 620 0.56 -9.63 13.41
C GLN A 620 1.30 -9.17 12.16
N ALA A 621 2.52 -9.66 11.92
CA ALA A 621 3.22 -9.45 10.65
C ALA A 621 3.90 -10.74 10.19
N GLY A 622 3.80 -11.10 8.91
CA GLY A 622 4.35 -12.35 8.43
C GLY A 622 4.30 -12.58 6.93
N ALA A 623 4.95 -13.66 6.50
CA ALA A 623 4.99 -14.13 5.11
C ALA A 623 3.77 -15.02 4.81
N TRP A 624 2.60 -14.40 4.66
CA TRP A 624 1.34 -15.03 4.29
C TRP A 624 0.42 -14.01 3.60
N LEU A 625 -0.55 -14.50 2.83
CA LEU A 625 -1.56 -13.72 2.11
C LEU A 625 -2.96 -14.13 2.53
N PHE A 626 -3.95 -13.28 2.28
CA PHE A 626 -5.35 -13.61 2.59
C PHE A 626 -5.89 -14.86 1.85
N TRP A 627 -5.20 -15.32 0.80
CA TRP A 627 -5.59 -16.49 0.00
C TRP A 627 -4.54 -17.62 -0.05
N GLY A 628 -3.36 -17.45 0.54
CA GLY A 628 -2.30 -18.46 0.37
C GLY A 628 -0.96 -18.10 1.00
N ASN A 629 0.04 -18.95 0.74
CA ASN A 629 1.38 -18.83 1.30
C ASN A 629 2.50 -19.20 0.32
N GLU A 630 2.22 -19.15 -0.99
CA GLU A 630 3.24 -19.32 -2.03
C GLU A 630 4.23 -18.16 -1.97
N LYS A 631 5.53 -18.47 -1.91
CA LYS A 631 6.60 -17.46 -1.76
C LYS A 631 6.66 -16.49 -2.93
N VAL A 632 6.43 -16.99 -4.15
CA VAL A 632 6.39 -16.18 -5.37
C VAL A 632 5.26 -15.16 -5.28
N GLN A 633 4.07 -15.55 -4.82
CA GLN A 633 2.95 -14.62 -4.65
C GLN A 633 3.22 -13.62 -3.51
N ILE A 634 3.71 -14.11 -2.35
CA ILE A 634 4.06 -13.26 -1.21
C ILE A 634 5.04 -12.16 -1.63
N ALA A 635 6.09 -12.50 -2.39
CA ALA A 635 7.08 -11.54 -2.86
C ALA A 635 6.55 -10.65 -3.99
N ALA A 636 5.79 -11.20 -4.94
CA ALA A 636 5.30 -10.47 -6.09
C ALA A 636 4.34 -9.34 -5.70
N ILE A 637 3.50 -9.53 -4.68
CA ILE A 637 2.55 -8.52 -4.19
C ILE A 637 3.25 -7.26 -3.65
N GLN A 638 4.50 -7.39 -3.20
CA GLN A 638 5.29 -6.25 -2.71
C GLN A 638 6.00 -5.50 -3.83
N ILE A 639 5.94 -6.02 -5.06
CA ILE A 639 6.63 -5.49 -6.24
C ILE A 639 5.61 -4.96 -7.25
N LEU A 640 4.52 -5.69 -7.50
CA LEU A 640 3.51 -5.31 -8.48
C LEU A 640 2.76 -4.04 -8.05
N PRO A 641 2.25 -3.24 -8.99
CA PRO A 641 2.48 -3.33 -10.43
C PRO A 641 3.89 -2.89 -10.84
N LEU A 642 4.38 -3.37 -11.99
CA LEU A 642 5.69 -2.99 -12.52
C LEU A 642 5.64 -1.62 -13.20
N THR A 643 6.21 -0.62 -12.53
CA THR A 643 6.30 0.76 -12.99
C THR A 643 7.73 1.29 -12.80
N PRO A 644 8.11 2.40 -13.46
CA PRO A 644 9.47 2.95 -13.32
C PRO A 644 9.89 3.27 -11.88
N ILE A 645 8.94 3.60 -11.00
CA ILE A 645 9.22 3.97 -9.60
C ILE A 645 9.73 2.78 -8.77
N ASN A 646 9.44 1.54 -9.18
CA ASN A 646 9.86 0.33 -8.48
C ASN A 646 11.40 0.16 -8.50
N GLU A 647 12.11 0.82 -9.41
CA GLU A 647 13.57 0.86 -9.41
C GLU A 647 14.15 1.24 -8.04
N GLU A 648 13.56 2.25 -7.42
CA GLU A 648 14.04 2.84 -6.18
C GLU A 648 13.49 2.10 -4.96
N LEU A 649 12.52 1.19 -5.12
CA LEU A 649 11.87 0.45 -4.04
C LEU A 649 12.80 -0.60 -3.45
N TYR A 650 13.50 -1.38 -4.28
CA TYR A 650 14.30 -2.51 -3.82
C TYR A 650 15.78 -2.41 -4.23
N ASP A 651 16.65 -2.77 -3.29
CA ASP A 651 18.07 -2.86 -3.54
C ASP A 651 18.48 -4.23 -4.12
N ASP A 652 19.69 -4.24 -4.65
CA ASP A 652 20.37 -5.39 -5.25
C ASP A 652 20.47 -6.61 -4.32
N LYS A 653 20.63 -6.41 -3.01
CA LYS A 653 20.74 -7.50 -2.04
C LYS A 653 19.39 -8.16 -1.78
N TRP A 654 18.34 -7.36 -1.58
CA TRP A 654 17.00 -7.88 -1.32
C TRP A 654 16.47 -8.65 -2.54
N VAL A 655 16.62 -8.14 -3.76
CA VAL A 655 16.15 -8.87 -4.96
C VAL A 655 16.89 -10.18 -5.20
N ARG A 656 18.19 -10.27 -4.86
CA ARG A 656 18.91 -11.56 -4.89
C ARG A 656 18.38 -12.53 -3.85
N ASN A 657 18.06 -12.04 -2.65
CA ASN A 657 17.47 -12.88 -1.61
C ASN A 657 16.10 -13.38 -2.04
N VAL A 658 15.24 -12.52 -2.60
CA VAL A 658 13.92 -12.90 -3.13
C VAL A 658 14.08 -13.96 -4.22
N TRP A 659 14.93 -13.71 -5.22
CA TRP A 659 15.20 -14.64 -6.31
C TRP A 659 15.57 -16.04 -5.81
N ASN A 660 16.48 -16.12 -4.83
CA ASN A 660 16.90 -17.40 -4.24
C ASN A 660 15.79 -18.04 -3.39
N TYR A 661 15.05 -17.22 -2.62
CA TYR A 661 13.96 -17.67 -1.75
C TYR A 661 12.80 -18.28 -2.55
N THR A 662 12.48 -17.70 -3.70
CA THR A 662 11.39 -18.13 -4.60
C THR A 662 11.81 -19.17 -5.63
N MET A 663 13.12 -19.45 -5.79
CA MET A 663 13.65 -20.31 -6.86
C MET A 663 12.93 -21.67 -7.01
N PRO A 664 12.60 -22.41 -5.93
CA PRO A 664 11.85 -23.67 -6.07
C PRO A 664 10.50 -23.51 -6.78
N GLU A 665 9.77 -22.43 -6.49
CA GLU A 665 8.47 -22.13 -7.08
C GLU A 665 8.59 -21.49 -8.48
N LEU A 666 9.67 -20.74 -8.74
CA LEU A 666 9.96 -20.24 -10.09
C LEU A 666 10.16 -21.40 -11.10
N LEU A 667 10.75 -22.51 -10.65
CA LEU A 667 10.97 -23.71 -11.45
C LEU A 667 9.74 -24.63 -11.55
N ASP A 668 8.73 -24.42 -10.70
CA ASP A 668 7.52 -25.24 -10.69
C ASP A 668 6.56 -24.82 -11.81
N PRO A 669 6.24 -25.70 -12.79
CA PRO A 669 5.31 -25.37 -13.86
C PRO A 669 3.86 -25.14 -13.39
N ALA A 670 3.51 -25.51 -12.15
CA ALA A 670 2.18 -25.24 -11.59
C ALA A 670 2.01 -23.76 -11.16
N ILE A 671 3.11 -23.05 -10.93
CA ILE A 671 3.08 -21.62 -10.59
C ILE A 671 2.94 -20.81 -11.88
N GLY A 672 1.91 -19.97 -11.94
CA GLY A 672 1.59 -19.16 -13.13
C GLY A 672 2.68 -18.14 -13.47
N ASP A 673 2.93 -17.95 -14.77
CA ASP A 673 3.91 -16.99 -15.27
C ASP A 673 3.54 -15.53 -14.92
N GLU A 674 2.24 -15.27 -14.71
CA GLU A 674 1.73 -13.97 -14.25
C GLU A 674 2.33 -13.51 -12.93
N TRP A 675 2.72 -14.44 -12.04
CA TRP A 675 3.43 -14.11 -10.81
C TRP A 675 4.95 -14.13 -10.99
N LYS A 676 5.46 -15.08 -11.79
CA LYS A 676 6.90 -15.22 -12.05
C LYS A 676 7.48 -13.99 -12.73
N CYS A 677 6.75 -13.37 -13.66
CA CYS A 677 7.20 -12.19 -14.38
C CYS A 677 7.60 -11.05 -13.44
N VAL A 678 6.83 -10.84 -12.37
CA VAL A 678 7.10 -9.79 -11.37
C VAL A 678 8.44 -10.01 -10.67
N ILE A 679 8.73 -11.25 -10.28
CA ILE A 679 10.00 -11.62 -9.63
C ILE A 679 11.18 -11.49 -10.61
N ILE A 680 10.99 -11.91 -11.85
CA ILE A 680 12.00 -11.82 -12.92
C ILE A 680 12.34 -10.36 -13.21
N ALA A 681 11.34 -9.50 -13.38
CA ALA A 681 11.54 -8.07 -13.58
C ALA A 681 12.30 -7.42 -12.42
N ALA A 682 11.93 -7.71 -11.17
CA ALA A 682 12.64 -7.17 -10.01
C ALA A 682 14.10 -7.62 -9.94
N TYR A 683 14.38 -8.88 -10.29
CA TYR A 683 15.74 -9.42 -10.31
C TYR A 683 16.67 -8.68 -11.28
N ALA A 684 16.11 -8.00 -12.29
CA ALA A 684 16.89 -7.19 -13.22
C ALA A 684 17.60 -5.99 -12.56
N ASN A 685 17.21 -5.57 -11.34
CA ASN A 685 18.00 -4.61 -10.54
C ASN A 685 19.39 -5.18 -10.15
N SER A 686 19.57 -6.51 -10.16
CA SER A 686 20.83 -7.19 -9.86
C SER A 686 21.52 -7.74 -11.12
N ASP A 687 20.78 -8.50 -11.93
CA ASP A 687 21.30 -9.16 -13.13
C ASP A 687 20.29 -9.07 -14.30
N PRO A 688 20.29 -7.96 -15.05
CA PRO A 688 19.31 -7.75 -16.11
C PRO A 688 19.44 -8.74 -17.26
N GLN A 689 20.64 -9.27 -17.53
CA GLN A 689 20.83 -10.30 -18.57
C GLN A 689 20.15 -11.61 -18.19
N THR A 690 20.33 -12.07 -16.95
CA THR A 690 19.65 -13.28 -16.46
C THR A 690 18.14 -13.06 -16.46
N ALA A 691 17.67 -11.90 -15.99
CA ALA A 691 16.24 -11.57 -16.02
C ALA A 691 15.67 -11.58 -17.45
N ALA A 692 16.35 -10.98 -18.43
CA ALA A 692 15.92 -11.00 -19.83
C ALA A 692 15.86 -12.43 -20.40
N ALA A 693 16.84 -13.27 -20.09
CA ALA A 693 16.86 -14.66 -20.52
C ALA A 693 15.70 -15.49 -19.93
N TRP A 694 15.34 -15.24 -18.67
CA TRP A 694 14.19 -15.87 -18.02
C TRP A 694 12.86 -15.34 -18.56
N SER A 695 12.77 -14.02 -18.74
CA SER A 695 11.58 -13.36 -19.30
C SER A 695 11.22 -13.94 -20.68
N ALA A 696 12.21 -14.31 -21.51
CA ALA A 696 11.99 -14.92 -22.83
C ALA A 696 11.30 -16.31 -22.82
N ASN A 697 11.12 -16.91 -21.64
CA ASN A 697 10.42 -18.20 -21.46
C ASN A 697 9.00 -18.04 -20.92
N LEU A 698 8.59 -16.82 -20.53
CA LEU A 698 7.25 -16.54 -20.04
C LEU A 698 6.21 -16.67 -21.16
N THR A 699 5.04 -17.17 -20.82
CA THR A 699 3.91 -17.37 -21.74
C THR A 699 2.73 -16.45 -21.46
N THR A 700 2.65 -15.86 -20.27
CA THR A 700 1.67 -14.84 -19.86
C THR A 700 2.29 -13.86 -18.86
N TRP A 701 1.68 -12.68 -18.72
CA TRP A 701 2.08 -11.60 -17.81
C TRP A 701 0.93 -11.17 -16.87
N GLY A 702 -0.15 -11.95 -16.85
CA GLY A 702 -1.37 -11.60 -16.10
C GLY A 702 -2.12 -10.42 -16.70
N SER A 703 -3.04 -9.84 -15.93
CA SER A 703 -3.81 -8.65 -16.34
C SER A 703 -3.10 -7.34 -15.99
N GLY A 704 -2.20 -7.35 -15.00
CA GLY A 704 -1.53 -6.15 -14.49
C GLY A 704 -0.17 -5.82 -15.13
N ASN A 705 0.29 -6.60 -16.11
CA ASN A 705 1.57 -6.39 -16.81
C ASN A 705 1.48 -6.82 -18.28
N THR A 706 2.45 -6.41 -19.09
CA THR A 706 2.54 -6.73 -20.51
C THR A 706 3.94 -7.21 -20.87
N PHE A 707 4.09 -7.93 -21.98
CA PHE A 707 5.41 -8.32 -22.46
C PHE A 707 6.29 -7.09 -22.73
N THR A 708 5.69 -6.07 -23.34
CA THR A 708 6.40 -4.82 -23.66
C THR A 708 6.92 -4.16 -22.39
N ASN A 709 6.09 -4.04 -21.35
CA ASN A 709 6.51 -3.42 -20.09
C ASN A 709 7.54 -4.26 -19.34
N GLU A 710 7.39 -5.58 -19.31
CA GLU A 710 8.35 -6.52 -18.72
C GLU A 710 9.76 -6.29 -19.30
N LEU A 711 9.89 -6.38 -20.63
CA LEU A 711 11.19 -6.30 -21.28
C LEU A 711 11.73 -4.87 -21.29
N TYR A 712 10.87 -3.85 -21.37
CA TYR A 712 11.26 -2.45 -21.24
C TYR A 712 11.77 -2.13 -19.84
N PHE A 713 11.12 -2.65 -18.79
CA PHE A 713 11.58 -2.48 -17.41
C PHE A 713 12.97 -3.10 -17.22
N ILE A 714 13.15 -4.36 -17.63
CA ILE A 714 14.43 -5.07 -17.59
C ILE A 714 15.51 -4.32 -18.38
N GLY A 715 15.20 -3.89 -19.60
CA GLY A 715 16.13 -3.23 -20.51
C GLY A 715 16.54 -1.81 -20.08
N THR A 716 15.91 -1.24 -19.05
CA THR A 716 16.24 0.09 -18.50
C THR A 716 16.90 0.03 -17.12
N ARG A 717 17.23 -1.18 -16.62
CA ARG A 717 17.95 -1.36 -15.35
C ARG A 717 19.42 -0.97 -15.45
N PRO A 718 20.12 -0.76 -14.32
CA PRO A 718 21.58 -0.63 -14.33
C PRO A 718 22.23 -1.87 -14.97
N ASN A 719 23.18 -1.66 -15.88
CA ASN A 719 23.89 -2.73 -16.59
C ASN A 719 25.36 -2.80 -16.16
N PRO A 720 25.67 -3.34 -14.96
CA PRO A 720 27.04 -3.35 -14.43
C PRO A 720 28.00 -4.21 -15.26
N LYS A 721 27.48 -5.20 -16.01
CA LYS A 721 28.28 -6.08 -16.86
C LYS A 721 28.68 -5.45 -18.19
N LEU A 722 28.07 -4.32 -18.58
CA LEU A 722 28.27 -3.66 -19.87
C LEU A 722 28.11 -4.62 -21.08
N ALA A 723 27.25 -5.62 -20.93
CA ALA A 723 26.93 -6.60 -21.96
C ALA A 723 25.49 -6.38 -22.45
N PRO A 724 25.15 -6.72 -23.70
CA PRO A 724 23.78 -6.64 -24.20
C PRO A 724 22.77 -7.25 -23.22
N ILE A 725 21.82 -6.46 -22.73
CA ILE A 725 20.82 -6.96 -21.76
C ILE A 725 19.96 -8.05 -22.39
N CYS A 726 19.39 -7.79 -23.58
CA CYS A 726 18.54 -8.74 -24.28
C CYS A 726 19.31 -9.69 -25.20
N GLY A 727 20.65 -9.62 -25.27
CA GLY A 727 21.50 -10.60 -25.98
C GLY A 727 20.88 -11.21 -27.25
N THR A 728 20.95 -12.53 -27.39
CA THR A 728 20.16 -13.30 -28.37
C THR A 728 19.09 -14.07 -27.63
N LEU A 729 17.93 -13.46 -27.41
CA LEU A 729 16.78 -14.16 -26.82
C LEU A 729 16.26 -15.26 -27.76
N PRO A 730 15.76 -16.37 -27.23
CA PRO A 730 15.07 -17.39 -28.03
C PRO A 730 13.91 -16.79 -28.84
N GLN A 731 13.78 -17.18 -30.11
CA GLN A 731 12.73 -16.69 -31.02
C GLN A 731 12.06 -17.86 -31.75
N ASN A 732 10.76 -17.72 -32.02
CA ASN A 732 10.07 -18.62 -32.94
C ASN A 732 10.58 -18.40 -34.38
N PRO A 733 10.63 -19.46 -35.22
CA PRO A 733 10.84 -19.27 -36.65
C PRO A 733 9.63 -18.54 -37.25
N ILE A 734 9.87 -17.40 -37.92
CA ILE A 734 8.84 -16.57 -38.56
C ILE A 734 8.91 -16.74 -40.09
N GLY A 735 7.74 -16.84 -40.73
CA GLY A 735 7.63 -17.05 -42.18
C GLY A 735 6.67 -18.17 -42.56
N SER A 736 6.69 -18.58 -43.82
CA SER A 736 5.88 -19.69 -44.33
C SER A 736 6.71 -20.97 -44.39
N PHE A 737 6.19 -22.05 -43.79
CA PHE A 737 6.90 -23.31 -43.64
C PHE A 737 6.03 -24.52 -43.97
N ARG A 738 6.67 -25.57 -44.48
CA ARG A 738 6.18 -26.95 -44.45
C ARG A 738 6.79 -27.62 -43.23
N LEU A 739 5.97 -28.31 -42.45
CA LEU A 739 6.41 -29.05 -41.27
C LEU A 739 6.66 -30.52 -41.64
N GLN A 740 7.81 -31.06 -41.24
CA GLN A 740 8.15 -32.46 -41.43
C GLN A 740 8.57 -33.07 -40.10
N ASP A 741 7.98 -34.21 -39.72
CA ASP A 741 8.46 -35.00 -38.59
C ASP A 741 9.88 -35.50 -38.90
N SER A 742 10.82 -35.08 -38.04
CA SER A 742 12.24 -35.38 -38.21
C SER A 742 12.58 -36.87 -38.07
N ALA A 743 11.75 -37.65 -37.37
CA ALA A 743 11.98 -39.07 -37.15
C ALA A 743 11.47 -39.93 -38.30
N THR A 744 10.25 -39.65 -38.80
CA THR A 744 9.61 -40.45 -39.85
C THR A 744 9.84 -39.91 -41.26
N GLY A 745 10.25 -38.64 -41.39
CA GLY A 745 10.34 -37.94 -42.68
C GLY A 745 8.99 -37.59 -43.29
N ARG A 746 7.89 -37.78 -42.57
CA ARG A 746 6.54 -37.46 -43.06
C ARG A 746 6.21 -35.98 -42.88
N TYR A 747 5.62 -35.40 -43.90
CA TYR A 747 5.09 -34.04 -43.93
C TYR A 747 3.72 -33.97 -43.26
N VAL A 748 3.51 -32.87 -42.54
CA VAL A 748 2.21 -32.53 -41.97
C VAL A 748 1.28 -32.07 -43.08
N VAL A 749 0.15 -32.75 -43.21
CA VAL A 749 -0.93 -32.42 -44.15
C VAL A 749 -2.15 -31.90 -43.39
N ALA A 750 -2.81 -30.90 -43.97
CA ALA A 750 -4.06 -30.31 -43.51
C ALA A 750 -4.68 -29.54 -44.70
N SER A 751 -6.01 -29.49 -44.78
CA SER A 751 -6.74 -28.86 -45.90
C SER A 751 -8.11 -28.36 -45.47
N ALA A 752 -8.83 -27.67 -46.37
CA ALA A 752 -10.21 -27.26 -46.12
C ALA A 752 -11.17 -28.44 -45.87
N ASN A 753 -10.86 -29.63 -46.42
CA ASN A 753 -11.69 -30.84 -46.25
C ASN A 753 -11.33 -31.66 -45.01
N ASN A 754 -10.13 -31.45 -44.46
CA ASN A 754 -9.66 -32.07 -43.23
C ASN A 754 -8.69 -31.13 -42.55
N THR A 755 -9.19 -30.42 -41.54
CA THR A 755 -8.44 -29.41 -40.79
C THR A 755 -7.46 -30.03 -39.80
N ASN A 756 -7.57 -31.33 -39.50
CA ASN A 756 -6.67 -32.02 -38.58
C ASN A 756 -5.26 -32.10 -39.15
N LEU A 757 -4.27 -31.78 -38.32
CA LEU A 757 -2.86 -31.86 -38.66
C LEU A 757 -2.37 -33.29 -38.48
N VAL A 758 -2.00 -33.94 -39.58
CA VAL A 758 -1.52 -35.33 -39.59
C VAL A 758 -0.20 -35.42 -40.35
N ALA A 759 0.84 -36.00 -39.76
CA ALA A 759 2.10 -36.33 -40.42
C ALA A 759 1.97 -37.67 -41.17
N SER A 760 1.42 -37.63 -42.39
CA SER A 760 1.07 -38.86 -43.14
C SER A 760 1.80 -39.05 -44.47
N ASP A 761 2.26 -37.99 -45.14
CA ASP A 761 2.77 -38.07 -46.52
C ASP A 761 4.31 -37.92 -46.56
N THR A 762 4.98 -38.57 -47.50
CA THR A 762 6.43 -38.41 -47.73
C THR A 762 6.74 -37.44 -48.88
N ASN A 763 5.75 -37.04 -49.66
CA ASN A 763 5.90 -36.04 -50.72
C ASN A 763 5.82 -34.61 -50.14
N GLN A 764 6.76 -33.75 -50.52
CA GLN A 764 6.78 -32.35 -50.11
C GLN A 764 5.65 -31.53 -50.75
N GLU A 765 5.19 -31.90 -51.94
CA GLU A 765 4.18 -31.14 -52.69
C GLU A 765 2.78 -31.24 -52.06
N SER A 766 2.48 -32.30 -51.33
CA SER A 766 1.22 -32.48 -50.60
C SER A 766 1.24 -31.87 -49.20
N ALA A 767 2.40 -31.40 -48.72
CA ALA A 767 2.54 -30.81 -47.41
C ALA A 767 1.71 -29.52 -47.28
N ALA A 768 1.04 -29.37 -46.14
CA ALA A 768 0.39 -28.12 -45.81
C ALA A 768 1.44 -27.02 -45.57
N VAL A 769 1.10 -25.80 -46.01
CA VAL A 769 1.92 -24.60 -45.76
C VAL A 769 1.31 -23.84 -44.58
N PHE A 770 2.11 -23.62 -43.55
CA PHE A 770 1.75 -22.86 -42.36
C PHE A 770 2.52 -21.55 -42.32
N LYS A 771 1.82 -20.43 -42.15
CA LYS A 771 2.41 -19.14 -41.83
C LYS A 771 2.62 -19.07 -40.32
N SER A 772 3.87 -19.03 -39.89
CA SER A 772 4.27 -18.78 -38.50
C SER A 772 4.39 -17.26 -38.28
N GLY A 773 3.46 -16.71 -37.51
CA GLY A 773 3.40 -15.29 -37.14
C GLY A 773 3.98 -15.02 -35.75
N TYR A 774 4.44 -13.78 -35.52
CA TYR A 774 4.98 -13.34 -34.24
C TYR A 774 3.88 -13.18 -33.20
N ALA A 775 4.16 -13.63 -31.98
CA ALA A 775 3.49 -13.23 -30.75
C ALA A 775 4.56 -13.14 -29.64
N PRO A 776 4.35 -12.35 -28.58
CA PRO A 776 5.27 -12.28 -27.45
C PRO A 776 5.72 -13.66 -26.95
N ASN A 777 7.04 -13.89 -26.93
CA ASN A 777 7.75 -15.14 -26.62
C ASN A 777 7.27 -16.42 -27.34
N SER A 778 6.35 -16.30 -28.29
CA SER A 778 5.64 -17.41 -28.90
C SER A 778 5.35 -17.09 -30.37
N GLY A 779 4.42 -17.80 -30.97
CA GLY A 779 3.98 -17.55 -32.32
C GLY A 779 2.70 -18.29 -32.62
N MET A 780 2.11 -17.97 -33.76
CA MET A 780 0.85 -18.55 -34.21
C MET A 780 1.10 -19.28 -35.53
N LEU A 781 0.54 -20.47 -35.69
CA LEU A 781 0.57 -21.19 -36.96
C LEU A 781 -0.77 -21.01 -37.66
N GLN A 782 -0.76 -20.45 -38.87
CA GLN A 782 -1.96 -20.27 -39.69
C GLN A 782 -1.84 -21.11 -40.96
N LEU A 783 -2.81 -21.98 -41.22
CA LEU A 783 -2.88 -22.75 -42.46
C LEU A 783 -3.14 -21.80 -43.64
N VAL A 784 -2.20 -21.72 -44.58
CA VAL A 784 -2.26 -20.73 -45.67
C VAL A 784 -3.44 -20.96 -46.61
N SER A 785 -3.84 -22.21 -46.83
CA SER A 785 -4.91 -22.55 -47.77
C SER A 785 -6.31 -22.14 -47.27
N THR A 786 -6.51 -21.99 -45.96
CA THR A 786 -7.80 -21.63 -45.36
C THR A 786 -7.78 -20.30 -44.62
N GLY A 787 -6.59 -19.79 -44.26
CA GLY A 787 -6.45 -18.63 -43.39
C GLY A 787 -6.81 -18.91 -41.93
N GLN A 788 -6.97 -20.18 -41.53
CA GLN A 788 -7.35 -20.54 -40.16
C GLN A 788 -6.14 -20.86 -39.31
N TYR A 789 -6.17 -20.43 -38.05
CA TYR A 789 -5.17 -20.69 -37.04
C TYR A 789 -5.27 -22.13 -36.50
N VAL A 790 -4.11 -22.73 -36.28
CA VAL A 790 -3.94 -24.04 -35.65
C VAL A 790 -4.28 -23.93 -34.18
N THR A 791 -5.15 -24.80 -33.71
CA THR A 791 -5.64 -24.86 -32.33
C THR A 791 -5.08 -26.08 -31.63
N ALA A 792 -4.61 -25.91 -30.40
CA ALA A 792 -4.23 -27.00 -29.52
C ALA A 792 -5.19 -27.09 -28.34
N ASP A 793 -5.89 -28.21 -28.24
CA ASP A 793 -6.84 -28.49 -27.16
C ASP A 793 -6.16 -28.48 -25.78
N GLN A 794 -6.89 -28.04 -24.76
CA GLN A 794 -6.44 -28.00 -23.37
C GLN A 794 -6.20 -29.41 -22.79
N SER A 795 -7.00 -30.40 -23.19
CA SER A 795 -6.91 -31.76 -22.64
C SER A 795 -5.68 -32.54 -23.13
N GLY A 796 -5.09 -32.12 -24.25
CA GLY A 796 -3.96 -32.79 -24.90
C GLY A 796 -4.31 -34.16 -25.46
N LYS A 797 -5.59 -34.40 -25.79
CA LYS A 797 -6.09 -35.69 -26.31
C LYS A 797 -6.51 -35.61 -27.76
N ASP A 798 -7.01 -34.45 -28.19
CA ASP A 798 -7.50 -34.26 -29.55
C ASP A 798 -6.38 -33.89 -30.52
N THR A 799 -6.54 -34.31 -31.78
CA THR A 799 -5.64 -33.90 -32.86
C THR A 799 -5.73 -32.39 -33.06
N LEU A 800 -4.58 -31.73 -33.18
CA LEU A 800 -4.54 -30.31 -33.52
C LEU A 800 -5.25 -30.06 -34.85
N ASP A 801 -6.01 -28.98 -34.95
CA ASP A 801 -6.73 -28.63 -36.18
C ASP A 801 -6.59 -27.14 -36.54
N ALA A 802 -6.52 -26.85 -37.83
CA ALA A 802 -6.49 -25.47 -38.34
C ALA A 802 -7.92 -24.99 -38.61
N ALA A 803 -8.63 -24.55 -37.56
CA ALA A 803 -10.07 -24.30 -37.63
C ALA A 803 -10.53 -22.94 -37.04
N ARG A 804 -9.62 -22.07 -36.57
CA ARG A 804 -9.99 -20.82 -35.89
C ARG A 804 -9.72 -19.58 -36.74
N PRO A 805 -10.65 -18.60 -36.80
CA PRO A 805 -10.45 -17.38 -37.58
C PRO A 805 -9.54 -16.36 -36.89
N SER A 806 -9.36 -16.47 -35.57
CA SER A 806 -8.56 -15.59 -34.73
C SER A 806 -7.70 -16.43 -33.77
N ALA A 807 -6.57 -15.88 -33.34
CA ALA A 807 -5.66 -16.56 -32.42
C ALA A 807 -5.73 -15.98 -31.01
N ASN A 808 -5.97 -16.86 -30.04
CA ASN A 808 -5.96 -16.59 -28.60
C ASN A 808 -4.96 -17.54 -27.93
N ALA A 809 -5.18 -17.88 -26.65
CA ALA A 809 -4.28 -18.74 -25.89
C ALA A 809 -4.09 -20.14 -26.51
N TRP A 810 -5.13 -20.71 -27.14
CA TRP A 810 -5.09 -22.07 -27.70
C TRP A 810 -4.38 -22.15 -29.06
N GLU A 811 -4.18 -21.02 -29.72
CA GLU A 811 -3.51 -20.92 -31.02
C GLU A 811 -2.06 -20.43 -30.90
N ARG A 812 -1.53 -20.33 -29.67
CA ARG A 812 -0.15 -19.92 -29.39
C ARG A 812 0.76 -21.12 -29.16
N PHE A 813 1.92 -21.06 -29.80
CA PHE A 813 2.96 -22.09 -29.73
C PHE A 813 4.33 -21.50 -29.47
N VAL A 814 5.06 -22.08 -28.54
CA VAL A 814 6.49 -21.77 -28.31
C VAL A 814 7.31 -22.78 -29.12
N ILE A 815 8.04 -22.29 -30.11
CA ILE A 815 8.81 -23.12 -31.05
C ILE A 815 10.29 -22.83 -30.83
N ARG A 816 11.06 -23.86 -30.45
CA ARG A 816 12.47 -23.71 -30.06
C ARG A 816 13.32 -24.82 -30.64
N GLN A 817 14.62 -24.55 -30.83
CA GLN A 817 15.56 -25.58 -31.26
C GLN A 817 15.54 -26.72 -30.24
N LYS A 818 15.20 -27.94 -30.68
CA LYS A 818 15.09 -29.09 -29.78
C LYS A 818 16.48 -29.44 -29.23
N PRO A 819 16.66 -29.53 -27.90
CA PRO A 819 17.94 -29.92 -27.31
C PRO A 819 18.43 -31.27 -27.82
N GLY A 820 19.72 -31.34 -28.17
CA GLY A 820 20.37 -32.55 -28.70
C GLY A 820 20.00 -32.93 -30.14
N ALA A 821 19.04 -32.25 -30.78
CA ALA A 821 18.72 -32.47 -32.19
C ALA A 821 19.65 -31.66 -33.11
N SER A 822 19.75 -32.07 -34.38
CA SER A 822 20.48 -31.28 -35.39
C SER A 822 19.88 -29.87 -35.54
N PRO A 823 20.70 -28.85 -35.89
CA PRO A 823 20.20 -27.50 -36.14
C PRO A 823 19.05 -27.49 -37.15
N GLY A 824 17.99 -26.73 -36.85
CA GLY A 824 16.79 -26.65 -37.68
C GLY A 824 15.70 -27.68 -37.37
N ILE A 825 15.90 -28.52 -36.35
CA ILE A 825 14.87 -29.38 -35.76
C ILE A 825 14.33 -28.71 -34.50
N TYR A 826 13.03 -28.43 -34.49
CA TYR A 826 12.37 -27.68 -33.44
C TYR A 826 11.43 -28.57 -32.62
N SER A 827 11.36 -28.28 -31.32
CA SER A 827 10.26 -28.69 -30.47
C SER A 827 9.14 -27.64 -30.59
N ILE A 828 7.89 -28.08 -30.42
CA ILE A 828 6.73 -27.18 -30.41
C ILE A 828 6.00 -27.43 -29.09
N LYS A 829 5.84 -26.39 -28.28
CA LYS A 829 5.08 -26.42 -27.01
C LYS A 829 3.80 -25.63 -27.19
N ALA A 830 2.65 -26.22 -26.88
CA ALA A 830 1.36 -25.54 -26.92
C ALA A 830 1.19 -24.66 -25.67
N ALA A 831 0.71 -23.42 -25.84
CA ALA A 831 0.44 -22.52 -24.73
C ALA A 831 -0.82 -22.90 -23.94
N SER A 832 -1.78 -23.63 -24.54
CA SER A 832 -3.01 -24.06 -23.88
C SER A 832 -2.71 -24.86 -22.61
N ASN A 833 -1.95 -25.95 -22.72
CA ASN A 833 -1.67 -26.85 -21.60
C ASN A 833 -0.19 -26.98 -21.23
N GLY A 834 0.69 -26.23 -21.90
CA GLY A 834 2.13 -26.27 -21.64
C GLY A 834 2.82 -27.57 -22.07
N LEU A 835 2.15 -28.44 -22.84
CA LEU A 835 2.71 -29.71 -23.30
C LEU A 835 3.35 -29.57 -24.69
N TYR A 836 4.28 -30.46 -24.98
CA TYR A 836 4.96 -30.54 -26.27
C TYR A 836 4.17 -31.38 -27.27
N LEU A 837 4.18 -30.98 -28.53
CA LEU A 837 3.54 -31.74 -29.61
C LEU A 837 4.26 -33.07 -29.80
N THR A 838 3.47 -34.13 -29.92
CA THR A 838 3.88 -35.48 -30.30
C THR A 838 3.15 -35.89 -31.57
N VAL A 839 3.62 -36.96 -32.21
CA VAL A 839 2.98 -37.57 -33.38
C VAL A 839 2.50 -38.95 -32.98
N GLY A 840 1.19 -39.17 -33.05
CA GLY A 840 0.54 -40.45 -32.78
C GLY A 840 0.90 -41.52 -33.81
N ALA A 841 0.56 -42.78 -33.51
CA ALA A 841 0.83 -43.90 -34.42
C ALA A 841 0.10 -43.78 -35.77
N ASP A 842 -1.04 -43.09 -35.79
CA ASP A 842 -1.83 -42.73 -36.97
C ASP A 842 -1.29 -41.47 -37.69
N GLY A 843 -0.24 -40.84 -37.17
CA GLY A 843 0.33 -39.59 -37.67
C GLY A 843 -0.31 -38.33 -37.08
N SER A 844 -1.36 -38.44 -36.25
CA SER A 844 -2.04 -37.26 -35.68
C SER A 844 -1.09 -36.45 -34.79
N LEU A 845 -1.06 -35.13 -34.96
CA LEU A 845 -0.30 -34.24 -34.08
C LEU A 845 -1.14 -33.93 -32.83
N VAL A 846 -0.58 -34.17 -31.65
CA VAL A 846 -1.27 -33.98 -30.35
C VAL A 846 -0.33 -33.31 -29.35
N ASN A 847 -0.80 -32.31 -28.59
CA ASN A 847 -0.04 -31.66 -27.52
C ASN A 847 -0.11 -32.45 -26.21
N SER A 848 0.62 -33.57 -26.14
CA SER A 848 0.57 -34.54 -25.03
C SER A 848 1.94 -34.83 -24.38
N GLY A 849 3.04 -34.31 -24.94
CA GLY A 849 4.39 -34.53 -24.44
C GLY A 849 4.65 -33.77 -23.14
N THR A 850 4.88 -34.49 -22.03
CA THR A 850 5.06 -33.91 -20.69
C THR A 850 6.36 -33.13 -20.51
N ASN A 851 7.33 -33.31 -21.41
CA ASN A 851 8.58 -32.58 -21.43
C ASN A 851 9.14 -32.51 -22.86
N GLU A 852 10.15 -31.66 -23.05
CA GLU A 852 10.69 -31.38 -24.38
C GLU A 852 11.34 -32.60 -25.04
N SER A 853 11.94 -33.50 -24.25
CA SER A 853 12.53 -34.72 -24.78
C SER A 853 11.47 -35.66 -25.33
N ALA A 854 10.30 -35.77 -24.68
CA ALA A 854 9.15 -36.54 -25.13
C ALA A 854 8.43 -35.96 -26.37
N GLY A 855 8.56 -34.65 -26.63
CA GLY A 855 7.98 -34.03 -27.82
C GLY A 855 8.61 -34.52 -29.13
N THR A 856 7.86 -34.53 -30.24
CA THR A 856 8.41 -34.82 -31.57
C THR A 856 9.26 -33.64 -32.06
N GLY A 857 10.37 -33.93 -32.74
CA GLY A 857 11.18 -32.92 -33.42
C GLY A 857 10.64 -32.66 -34.82
N PHE A 858 10.42 -31.40 -35.18
CA PHE A 858 9.91 -30.99 -36.50
C PHE A 858 10.94 -30.17 -37.26
N LYS A 859 11.14 -30.47 -38.54
CA LYS A 859 11.88 -29.61 -39.47
C LYS A 859 10.93 -28.55 -40.02
N PHE A 860 11.35 -27.28 -39.95
CA PHE A 860 10.64 -26.15 -40.53
C PHE A 860 11.28 -25.82 -41.89
N LEU A 861 10.74 -26.39 -42.97
CA LEU A 861 11.26 -26.18 -44.33
C LEU A 861 10.56 -24.96 -44.94
N ARG A 862 11.32 -23.97 -45.43
CA ARG A 862 10.71 -22.77 -46.04
C ARG A 862 9.82 -23.15 -47.23
N ALA A 863 8.64 -22.55 -47.25
CA ALA A 863 7.59 -22.86 -48.22
C ALA A 863 7.81 -22.20 -49.58
#